data_AF-A0A3Q7GTD8-F1
#
_entry.id   AF-A0A3Q7GTD8-F1
#
_cell.length_a   1.000
_cell.length_b   1.000
_cell.length_c   1.000
_cell.angle_alpha   90.00
_cell.angle_beta   90.00
_cell.angle_gamma   90.00
#
_symmetry.space_group_name_H-M   'P 1'
#
loop_
_entity.id
_entity.type
_entity.pdbx_description
1 polymer ?
#
loop_
_entity_poly.entity_id
_entity_poly.type
_entity_poly.pdbx_seq_one_letter_code
_entity_poly.pdbx_strand_id
1 'polypeptide(L)'
;MDYSSGEDTDISESEIEEYGEKSYEDLKSGSRSLKISDVAYTCPYCPKKRKRDFLYKELVQHASGVGSCSSNKRTAREKANHLGLAKYLETDAAVAADSSKPDAEPDTQTDPLADHDRDEMFVWPWIGVVVNIPTEYKDGRNVGESGSKLRDQLTRRGFNPTRVRPLWNYQGHSGTALVEFNKDWSGFGNAMAYEKAYEADHHGKKDWKVNHSKNSDLYAWIARADDYKAINIIGENLRKVGDLRTISDIMEEEARKTNKLVSNLTNVIEVKKLHLKEMADKFKETSQSLKQLVEEKDKLHQAYNEEIRKIQSSARDHFQKIFNDHEKLKLQLESQKKELELRGRELEKREAKNESDRKKLSEDLEQNATLNTSLSAAAEEQRKVDEKVLKLAEEQKRQKEDLHKRIIQLEKQLDAKQAVELEIEQLRGSLNVMKHIEDEGDQEVLKKVDTLLKSLREKEEEYDGLEALNQTLIVKERNSNDELQDARKELVNGLKELPRVGPIGVKRMGELDNRPFHEAMKRNYNESEADERATELCSLWEEYLRDPGWHPIKVVMINGKPENVIDEEDEKLKDLKRNYGEEVCKAVTAALMEVNDYNPSGRYIISELWNYAVNKKATLEEGVTVLLNMWKKKRGSD
;
A
#
# COMPACT_ATOMS: atom_id res chain seq x y z
N MET A 1 -19.70 -12.20 70.24
CA MET A 1 -20.25 -11.59 69.03
C MET A 1 -19.19 -11.74 67.97
N ASP A 2 -19.47 -12.50 66.91
CA ASP A 2 -18.83 -12.31 65.60
C ASP A 2 -19.84 -12.84 64.57
N TYR A 3 -20.62 -11.91 64.05
CA TYR A 3 -21.47 -12.12 62.89
C TYR A 3 -20.58 -11.89 61.67
N SER A 4 -20.11 -12.95 61.04
CA SER A 4 -19.58 -12.87 59.67
C SER A 4 -20.68 -13.28 58.71
N SER A 5 -21.32 -12.25 58.18
CA SER A 5 -22.17 -12.26 56.99
C SER A 5 -21.30 -12.64 55.79
N GLY A 6 -21.30 -13.93 55.43
CA GLY A 6 -20.80 -14.41 54.14
C GLY A 6 -22.00 -14.82 53.29
N GLU A 7 -22.15 -14.18 52.13
CA GLU A 7 -23.16 -14.48 51.12
C GLU A 7 -23.32 -15.99 50.87
N ASP A 8 -24.55 -16.46 51.05
CA ASP A 8 -24.97 -17.83 50.74
C ASP A 8 -24.91 -18.06 49.22
N THR A 9 -23.78 -18.55 48.73
CA THR A 9 -23.71 -19.24 47.44
C THR A 9 -24.17 -20.68 47.68
N ASP A 10 -25.44 -20.94 47.36
CA ASP A 10 -26.02 -22.27 47.43
C ASP A 10 -25.35 -23.14 46.34
N ILE A 11 -24.63 -24.18 46.77
CA ILE A 11 -23.90 -25.06 45.86
C ILE A 11 -24.90 -25.84 44.98
N SER A 12 -24.54 -26.15 43.73
CA SER A 12 -25.41 -26.92 42.84
C SER A 12 -25.45 -28.40 43.24
N GLU A 13 -26.50 -29.14 42.83
CA GLU A 13 -26.57 -30.58 43.12
C GLU A 13 -25.40 -31.37 42.50
N SER A 14 -24.79 -30.87 41.43
CA SER A 14 -23.60 -31.46 40.80
C SER A 14 -22.32 -31.29 41.61
N GLU A 15 -22.28 -30.37 42.58
CA GLU A 15 -21.09 -30.06 43.38
C GLU A 15 -21.14 -30.70 44.79
N ILE A 16 -22.19 -31.49 45.09
CA ILE A 16 -22.40 -32.10 46.41
C ILE A 16 -21.25 -33.05 46.79
N GLU A 17 -20.75 -33.82 45.84
CA GLU A 17 -19.69 -34.81 46.09
C GLU A 17 -18.34 -34.14 46.34
N GLU A 18 -17.98 -33.13 45.53
CA GLU A 18 -16.75 -32.34 45.70
C GLU A 18 -16.76 -31.56 47.03
N TYR A 19 -17.90 -30.93 47.36
CA TYR A 19 -18.04 -30.19 48.62
C TYR A 19 -18.12 -31.14 49.84
N GLY A 20 -18.62 -32.36 49.63
CA GLY A 20 -18.62 -33.43 50.63
C GLY A 20 -17.20 -33.88 50.97
N GLU A 21 -16.32 -33.98 49.97
CA GLU A 21 -14.90 -34.31 50.16
C GLU A 21 -14.16 -33.23 50.95
N LYS A 22 -14.43 -31.96 50.65
CA LYS A 22 -13.89 -30.83 51.40
C LYS A 22 -14.34 -30.86 52.87
N SER A 23 -15.60 -31.19 53.11
CA SER A 23 -16.16 -31.31 54.46
C SER A 23 -15.54 -32.49 55.23
N TYR A 24 -15.22 -33.60 54.55
CA TYR A 24 -14.52 -34.74 55.12
C TYR A 24 -13.08 -34.37 55.55
N GLU A 25 -12.32 -33.67 54.70
CA GLU A 25 -10.97 -33.21 55.03
C GLU A 25 -10.96 -32.21 56.19
N ASP A 26 -11.92 -31.29 56.25
CA ASP A 26 -12.08 -30.35 57.36
C ASP A 26 -12.33 -31.10 58.70
N LEU A 27 -13.11 -32.18 58.69
CA LEU A 27 -13.35 -33.00 59.89
C LEU A 27 -12.09 -33.77 60.31
N LYS A 28 -11.31 -34.25 59.35
CA LYS A 28 -10.05 -34.95 59.55
C LYS A 28 -8.95 -34.05 60.12
N SER A 29 -8.95 -32.77 59.74
CA SER A 29 -8.03 -31.76 60.28
C SER A 29 -8.38 -31.32 61.71
N GLY A 30 -9.43 -31.90 62.33
CA GLY A 30 -9.84 -31.60 63.70
C GLY A 30 -10.63 -30.30 63.87
N SER A 31 -11.16 -29.72 62.79
CA SER A 31 -11.78 -28.39 62.82
C SER A 31 -13.10 -28.31 63.62
N ARG A 32 -13.75 -29.45 63.91
CA ARG A 32 -15.02 -29.51 64.67
C ARG A 32 -15.04 -30.73 65.61
N SER A 33 -15.32 -30.51 66.90
CA SER A 33 -15.40 -31.59 67.89
C SER A 33 -16.73 -32.36 67.79
N LEU A 34 -16.65 -33.68 67.56
CA LEU A 34 -17.82 -34.56 67.36
C LEU A 34 -18.26 -35.32 68.62
N LYS A 35 -17.35 -35.49 69.58
CA LYS A 35 -17.52 -36.33 70.78
C LYS A 35 -17.82 -35.44 72.00
N ILE A 36 -18.96 -35.65 72.66
CA ILE A 36 -19.28 -35.00 73.94
C ILE A 36 -18.78 -35.86 75.11
N SER A 37 -18.96 -37.18 75.03
CA SER A 37 -18.54 -38.17 76.03
C SER A 37 -18.17 -39.50 75.38
N ASP A 38 -17.70 -40.50 76.13
CA ASP A 38 -17.30 -41.82 75.59
C ASP A 38 -18.42 -42.58 74.86
N VAL A 39 -19.67 -42.19 75.07
CA VAL A 39 -20.85 -42.84 74.50
C VAL A 39 -21.78 -41.91 73.70
N ALA A 40 -21.57 -40.58 73.73
CA ALA A 40 -22.45 -39.61 73.08
C ALA A 40 -21.73 -38.71 72.06
N TYR A 41 -22.29 -38.66 70.85
CA TYR A 41 -21.80 -37.87 69.72
C TYR A 41 -22.85 -36.86 69.24
N THR A 42 -22.42 -35.78 68.58
CA THR A 42 -23.33 -34.79 67.97
C THR A 42 -23.07 -34.60 66.50
N CYS A 43 -24.12 -34.21 65.77
CA CYS A 43 -23.98 -33.71 64.41
C CYS A 43 -23.69 -32.19 64.45
N PRO A 44 -22.49 -31.74 64.02
CA PRO A 44 -22.11 -30.32 64.04
C PRO A 44 -22.88 -29.49 63.00
N TYR A 45 -23.60 -30.13 62.08
CA TYR A 45 -24.38 -29.50 61.02
C TYR A 45 -25.88 -29.43 61.33
N CYS A 46 -26.36 -30.01 62.45
CA CYS A 46 -27.77 -30.00 62.85
C CYS A 46 -28.00 -29.45 64.28
N PRO A 47 -27.59 -28.21 64.61
CA PRO A 47 -27.64 -27.69 65.98
C PRO A 47 -29.05 -27.45 66.55
N LYS A 48 -30.11 -27.44 65.72
CA LYS A 48 -31.48 -27.01 66.09
C LYS A 48 -32.54 -28.12 66.19
N LYS A 49 -32.19 -29.42 66.18
CA LYS A 49 -33.18 -30.52 66.26
C LYS A 49 -33.20 -31.23 67.63
N ARG A 50 -34.38 -31.77 68.01
CA ARG A 50 -34.76 -32.23 69.37
C ARG A 50 -34.00 -33.44 69.95
N LYS A 51 -33.12 -34.13 69.20
CA LYS A 51 -32.18 -35.14 69.72
C LYS A 51 -30.78 -34.58 69.55
N ARG A 52 -30.14 -34.16 70.65
CA ARG A 52 -28.79 -33.57 70.63
C ARG A 52 -27.70 -34.62 70.70
N ASP A 53 -28.00 -35.77 71.30
CA ASP A 53 -27.01 -36.81 71.59
C ASP A 53 -27.36 -38.07 70.78
N PHE A 54 -26.40 -38.54 69.98
CA PHE A 54 -26.49 -39.74 69.17
C PHE A 54 -25.50 -40.78 69.69
N LEU A 55 -25.92 -42.06 69.71
CA LEU A 55 -24.94 -43.16 69.75
C LEU A 55 -24.17 -43.20 68.42
N TYR A 56 -22.94 -43.73 68.42
CA TYR A 56 -22.09 -43.75 67.22
C TYR A 56 -22.81 -44.28 65.97
N LYS A 57 -23.47 -45.45 66.07
CA LYS A 57 -24.24 -46.05 64.97
C LYS A 57 -25.44 -45.21 64.56
N GLU A 58 -26.08 -44.50 65.50
CA GLU A 58 -27.20 -43.60 65.20
C GLU A 58 -26.71 -42.34 64.48
N LEU A 59 -25.52 -41.83 64.81
CA LEU A 59 -24.93 -40.67 64.14
C LEU A 59 -24.52 -41.00 62.70
N VAL A 60 -23.92 -42.17 62.48
CA VAL A 60 -23.60 -42.67 61.13
C VAL A 60 -24.88 -42.75 60.30
N GLN A 61 -25.93 -43.41 60.81
CA GLN A 61 -27.21 -43.51 60.10
C GLN A 61 -27.87 -42.14 59.86
N HIS A 62 -27.76 -41.22 60.82
CA HIS A 62 -28.24 -39.85 60.65
C HIS A 62 -27.49 -39.12 59.54
N ALA A 63 -26.16 -39.18 59.53
CA ALA A 63 -25.32 -38.52 58.55
C ALA A 63 -25.56 -39.09 57.14
N SER A 64 -25.51 -40.41 56.97
CA SER A 64 -25.75 -41.07 55.69
C SER A 64 -27.18 -40.81 55.19
N GLY A 65 -28.19 -40.90 56.07
CA GLY A 65 -29.58 -40.65 55.71
C GLY A 65 -29.90 -39.18 55.38
N VAL A 66 -29.11 -38.22 55.88
CA VAL A 66 -29.22 -36.81 55.49
C VAL A 66 -28.49 -36.55 54.17
N GLY A 67 -27.28 -37.09 54.00
CA GLY A 67 -26.48 -36.94 52.79
C GLY A 67 -27.10 -37.58 51.56
N SER A 68 -27.75 -38.74 51.71
CA SER A 68 -28.40 -39.48 50.62
C SER A 68 -29.87 -39.09 50.39
N CYS A 69 -30.34 -37.99 50.97
CA CYS A 69 -31.75 -37.61 50.92
C CYS A 69 -32.11 -36.94 49.58
N SER A 70 -33.06 -37.52 48.84
CA SER A 70 -33.60 -36.97 47.58
C SER A 70 -34.63 -35.84 47.76
N SER A 71 -34.88 -35.39 48.99
CA SER A 71 -35.86 -34.33 49.26
C SER A 71 -35.30 -32.94 49.00
N ASN A 72 -36.06 -32.09 48.30
CA ASN A 72 -35.73 -30.67 48.08
C ASN A 72 -35.91 -29.78 49.33
N LYS A 73 -36.26 -30.36 50.48
CA LYS A 73 -36.41 -29.63 51.75
C LYS A 73 -35.06 -29.34 52.44
N ARG A 74 -33.96 -29.88 51.92
CA ARG A 74 -32.59 -29.67 52.43
C ARG A 74 -31.70 -29.14 51.33
N THR A 75 -30.85 -28.19 51.67
CA THR A 75 -29.97 -27.56 50.69
C THR A 75 -28.89 -28.55 50.23
N ALA A 76 -28.34 -28.34 49.03
CA ALA A 76 -27.25 -29.15 48.52
C ALA A 76 -26.04 -29.13 49.47
N ARG A 77 -25.79 -27.98 50.12
CA ARG A 77 -24.76 -27.82 51.15
C ARG A 77 -25.01 -28.64 52.40
N GLU A 78 -26.26 -28.73 52.86
CA GLU A 78 -26.61 -29.61 53.98
C GLU A 78 -26.37 -31.08 53.62
N LYS A 79 -26.71 -31.51 52.40
CA LYS A 79 -26.46 -32.87 51.93
C LYS A 79 -24.96 -33.18 51.86
N ALA A 80 -24.18 -32.28 51.24
CA ALA A 80 -22.73 -32.42 51.12
C ALA A 80 -22.01 -32.52 52.47
N ASN A 81 -22.32 -31.63 53.42
CA ASN A 81 -21.73 -31.65 54.76
C ASN A 81 -22.01 -32.97 55.51
N HIS A 82 -23.22 -33.53 55.38
CA HIS A 82 -23.56 -34.79 56.03
C HIS A 82 -22.99 -36.01 55.30
N LEU A 83 -22.79 -35.94 53.98
CA LEU A 83 -22.06 -36.94 53.21
C LEU A 83 -20.59 -37.04 53.66
N GLY A 84 -19.93 -35.88 53.82
CA GLY A 84 -18.57 -35.80 54.36
C GLY A 84 -18.46 -36.31 55.80
N LEU A 85 -19.46 -36.01 56.66
CA LEU A 85 -19.53 -36.53 58.03
C LEU A 85 -19.72 -38.05 58.06
N ALA A 86 -20.57 -38.61 57.21
CA ALA A 86 -20.78 -40.05 57.11
C ALA A 86 -19.48 -40.76 56.70
N LYS A 87 -18.81 -40.24 55.67
CA LYS A 87 -17.52 -40.73 55.21
C LYS A 87 -16.50 -40.75 56.35
N TYR A 88 -16.36 -39.62 57.07
CA TYR A 88 -15.44 -39.50 58.21
C TYR A 88 -15.71 -40.53 59.32
N LEU A 89 -16.98 -40.75 59.67
CA LEU A 89 -17.36 -41.72 60.68
C LEU A 89 -17.17 -43.17 60.20
N GLU A 90 -17.34 -43.46 58.91
CA GLU A 90 -17.16 -44.81 58.39
C GLU A 90 -15.68 -45.17 58.19
N THR A 91 -14.82 -44.21 57.83
CA THR A 91 -13.41 -44.46 57.48
C THR A 91 -12.42 -44.22 58.60
N ASP A 92 -12.51 -43.11 59.33
CA ASP A 92 -11.44 -42.65 60.22
C ASP A 92 -11.81 -42.78 61.70
N ALA A 93 -13.08 -42.51 62.07
CA ALA A 93 -13.52 -42.63 63.46
C ALA A 93 -13.77 -44.09 63.90
N ALA A 94 -14.05 -45.01 62.96
CA ALA A 94 -14.26 -46.43 63.26
C ALA A 94 -12.95 -47.12 63.68
N VAL A 95 -11.83 -46.72 63.08
CA VAL A 95 -10.49 -47.22 63.41
C VAL A 95 -10.03 -46.79 64.80
N ALA A 96 -10.50 -45.63 65.29
CA ALA A 96 -10.21 -45.15 66.64
C ALA A 96 -11.08 -45.81 67.73
N ALA A 97 -12.23 -46.39 67.38
CA ALA A 97 -13.14 -47.04 68.33
C ALA A 97 -12.78 -48.52 68.59
N ASP A 98 -12.15 -49.21 67.64
CA ASP A 98 -11.78 -50.63 67.76
C ASP A 98 -10.51 -50.90 68.61
N SER A 99 -9.80 -49.86 69.04
CA SER A 99 -8.62 -49.97 69.92
C SER A 99 -8.92 -50.13 71.42
N SER A 100 -10.16 -50.47 71.80
CA SER A 100 -10.54 -50.65 73.22
C SER A 100 -11.26 -51.98 73.48
N LYS A 101 -10.51 -53.08 73.52
CA LYS A 101 -10.87 -54.28 74.28
C LYS A 101 -9.62 -54.88 74.94
N PRO A 102 -9.65 -55.15 76.26
CA PRO A 102 -8.64 -55.98 76.90
C PRO A 102 -9.08 -57.45 76.80
N ASP A 103 -8.23 -58.29 76.20
CA ASP A 103 -8.33 -59.74 76.34
C ASP A 103 -7.98 -60.10 77.79
N ALA A 104 -8.99 -60.55 78.52
CA ALA A 104 -8.84 -61.35 79.72
C ALA A 104 -9.60 -62.64 79.46
N GLU A 105 -8.90 -63.77 79.46
CA GLU A 105 -9.40 -65.07 79.91
C GLU A 105 -8.20 -66.04 80.12
N PRO A 106 -8.39 -67.06 80.97
CA PRO A 106 -7.40 -67.49 81.95
C PRO A 106 -6.61 -68.72 81.50
N ASP A 107 -5.36 -68.77 81.97
CA ASP A 107 -4.49 -69.94 81.82
C ASP A 107 -5.08 -71.11 82.62
N THR A 108 -5.60 -72.10 81.90
CA THR A 108 -6.13 -73.33 82.48
C THR A 108 -5.00 -74.34 82.52
N GLN A 109 -4.35 -74.46 83.68
CA GLN A 109 -3.44 -75.58 83.93
C GLN A 109 -4.21 -76.89 83.84
N THR A 110 -3.93 -77.65 82.78
CA THR A 110 -4.11 -79.10 82.76
C THR A 110 -2.73 -79.72 82.60
N ASP A 111 -2.21 -80.21 83.72
CA ASP A 111 -1.22 -81.29 83.76
C ASP A 111 -1.88 -82.53 83.12
N PRO A 112 -1.25 -83.11 82.09
CA PRO A 112 -0.63 -84.40 82.35
C PRO A 112 0.65 -84.61 81.54
N LEU A 113 1.73 -85.02 82.19
CA LEU A 113 2.34 -86.34 81.97
C LEU A 113 3.55 -86.52 82.90
N ALA A 114 3.39 -87.47 83.82
CA ALA A 114 4.45 -88.03 84.62
C ALA A 114 5.57 -88.60 83.75
N ASP A 115 6.82 -88.32 84.14
CA ASP A 115 7.96 -89.26 84.25
C ASP A 115 9.31 -88.56 84.01
N HIS A 116 9.73 -87.65 84.89
CA HIS A 116 11.15 -87.29 85.05
C HIS A 116 11.45 -87.03 86.53
N ASP A 117 11.50 -88.09 87.30
CA ASP A 117 12.23 -88.05 88.57
C ASP A 117 13.73 -87.97 88.22
N ARG A 118 14.35 -86.79 88.47
CA ARG A 118 15.79 -86.42 88.39
C ARG A 118 16.29 -85.63 87.18
N ASP A 119 15.63 -84.54 86.78
CA ASP A 119 16.37 -83.49 86.07
C ASP A 119 17.32 -82.77 87.03
N GLU A 120 18.61 -82.86 86.74
CA GLU A 120 19.66 -82.22 87.52
C GLU A 120 19.45 -80.70 87.48
N MET A 121 19.12 -80.10 88.62
CA MET A 121 18.97 -78.65 88.73
C MET A 121 20.31 -78.00 89.05
N PHE A 122 20.61 -76.95 88.28
CA PHE A 122 21.78 -76.12 88.42
C PHE A 122 21.38 -74.78 89.00
N VAL A 123 22.28 -74.14 89.74
CA VAL A 123 22.10 -72.73 90.03
C VAL A 123 22.39 -71.94 88.75
N TRP A 124 21.44 -71.09 88.35
CA TRP A 124 21.49 -70.21 87.20
C TRP A 124 21.56 -68.74 87.65
N PRO A 125 22.54 -67.94 87.22
CA PRO A 125 23.66 -68.26 86.32
C PRO A 125 24.55 -69.40 86.82
N TRP A 126 25.23 -70.12 85.92
CA TRP A 126 26.07 -71.26 86.28
C TRP A 126 27.13 -70.84 87.32
N ILE A 127 27.12 -71.51 88.48
CA ILE A 127 28.01 -71.20 89.61
C ILE A 127 28.73 -72.46 90.07
N GLY A 128 30.06 -72.41 90.12
CA GLY A 128 30.93 -73.33 90.81
C GLY A 128 31.08 -73.01 92.29
N VAL A 129 31.37 -74.03 93.08
CA VAL A 129 31.82 -73.92 94.47
C VAL A 129 33.28 -74.36 94.51
N VAL A 130 34.11 -73.66 95.27
CA VAL A 130 35.47 -74.07 95.61
C VAL A 130 35.69 -73.93 97.11
N VAL A 131 36.19 -75.01 97.73
CA VAL A 131 36.44 -75.10 99.17
C VAL A 131 37.90 -75.45 99.45
N ASN A 132 38.28 -75.41 100.73
CA ASN A 132 39.64 -75.61 101.22
C ASN A 132 40.63 -74.53 100.74
N ILE A 133 40.16 -73.30 100.52
CA ILE A 133 41.01 -72.17 100.18
C ILE A 133 41.89 -71.83 101.39
N PRO A 134 43.23 -71.76 101.25
CA PRO A 134 44.12 -71.41 102.34
C PRO A 134 43.76 -70.07 103.00
N THR A 135 43.70 -70.07 104.33
CA THR A 135 43.46 -68.87 105.14
C THR A 135 44.49 -68.75 106.25
N GLU A 136 44.94 -67.52 106.52
CA GLU A 136 45.83 -67.19 107.63
C GLU A 136 45.04 -66.54 108.77
N TYR A 137 45.30 -66.94 110.01
CA TYR A 137 44.68 -66.31 111.17
C TYR A 137 45.48 -65.06 111.58
N LYS A 138 44.91 -63.87 111.39
CA LYS A 138 45.53 -62.58 111.73
C LYS A 138 44.50 -61.70 112.45
N ASP A 139 44.92 -61.06 113.54
CA ASP A 139 44.11 -60.09 114.30
C ASP A 139 42.70 -60.60 114.70
N GLY A 140 42.61 -61.87 115.09
CA GLY A 140 41.36 -62.50 115.54
C GLY A 140 40.44 -62.97 114.41
N ARG A 141 40.84 -62.85 113.14
CA ARG A 141 40.04 -63.24 111.96
C ARG A 141 40.86 -64.05 110.94
N ASN A 142 40.19 -64.88 110.16
CA ASN A 142 40.77 -65.54 109.00
C ASN A 142 40.85 -64.55 107.83
N VAL A 143 42.03 -64.41 107.23
CA VAL A 143 42.25 -63.66 105.98
C VAL A 143 42.70 -64.62 104.89
N GLY A 144 42.26 -64.38 103.64
CA GLY A 144 42.59 -65.21 102.49
C GLY A 144 42.95 -64.35 101.28
N GLU A 145 43.45 -64.99 100.23
CA GLU A 145 43.75 -64.30 98.97
C GLU A 145 42.48 -63.73 98.33
N SER A 146 42.63 -62.66 97.54
CA SER A 146 41.51 -62.08 96.79
C SER A 146 40.96 -63.06 95.77
N GLY A 147 39.63 -63.14 95.62
CA GLY A 147 38.99 -64.00 94.63
C GLY A 147 39.47 -63.78 93.18
N SER A 148 39.90 -62.57 92.81
CA SER A 148 40.47 -62.29 91.48
C SER A 148 41.71 -63.12 91.16
N LYS A 149 42.56 -63.41 92.17
CA LYS A 149 43.76 -64.25 91.96
C LYS A 149 43.37 -65.69 91.63
N LEU A 150 42.37 -66.23 92.33
CA LEU A 150 41.83 -67.55 92.04
C LEU A 150 41.09 -67.57 90.69
N ARG A 151 40.35 -66.52 90.35
CA ARG A 151 39.74 -66.36 89.02
C ARG A 151 40.80 -66.46 87.93
N ASP A 152 41.89 -65.70 88.04
CA ASP A 152 42.93 -65.68 87.00
C ASP A 152 43.66 -67.03 86.87
N GLN A 153 43.81 -67.77 87.98
CA GLN A 153 44.32 -69.15 87.94
C GLN A 153 43.36 -70.09 87.20
N LEU A 154 42.06 -70.02 87.50
CA LEU A 154 41.03 -70.81 86.82
C LEU A 154 40.91 -70.43 85.34
N THR A 155 41.09 -69.15 84.99
CA THR A 155 41.16 -68.68 83.61
C THR A 155 42.35 -69.29 82.87
N ARG A 156 43.54 -69.35 83.49
CA ARG A 156 44.72 -70.01 82.89
C ARG A 156 44.53 -71.51 82.69
N ARG A 157 43.68 -72.16 83.49
CA ARG A 157 43.27 -73.57 83.29
C ARG A 157 42.21 -73.74 82.20
N GLY A 158 41.76 -72.66 81.57
CA GLY A 158 40.78 -72.71 80.47
C GLY A 158 39.32 -72.70 80.91
N PHE A 159 39.03 -72.55 82.21
CA PHE A 159 37.65 -72.54 82.73
C PHE A 159 36.94 -71.20 82.58
N ASN A 160 37.66 -70.12 82.29
CA ASN A 160 37.12 -68.79 81.99
C ASN A 160 35.95 -68.32 82.91
N PRO A 161 36.08 -68.36 84.24
CA PRO A 161 35.05 -67.81 85.12
C PRO A 161 34.97 -66.28 84.99
N THR A 162 33.75 -65.75 85.07
CA THR A 162 33.51 -64.30 85.03
C THR A 162 33.93 -63.64 86.34
N ARG A 163 33.73 -64.34 87.48
CA ARG A 163 34.03 -63.81 88.81
C ARG A 163 34.24 -64.93 89.82
N VAL A 164 35.12 -64.73 90.80
CA VAL A 164 35.23 -65.61 91.98
C VAL A 164 34.96 -64.77 93.22
N ARG A 165 33.97 -65.19 94.02
CA ARG A 165 33.46 -64.50 95.21
C ARG A 165 33.80 -65.28 96.47
N PRO A 166 34.84 -64.88 97.23
CA PRO A 166 35.09 -65.43 98.55
C PRO A 166 33.89 -65.23 99.48
N LEU A 167 33.55 -66.26 100.25
CA LEU A 167 32.48 -66.24 101.23
C LEU A 167 33.05 -65.85 102.61
N TRP A 168 32.37 -64.93 103.29
CA TRP A 168 32.83 -64.35 104.56
C TRP A 168 31.82 -64.61 105.67
N ASN A 169 32.31 -64.95 106.86
CA ASN A 169 31.51 -65.08 108.07
C ASN A 169 32.05 -64.15 109.18
N TYR A 170 31.46 -64.21 110.37
CA TYR A 170 31.89 -63.38 111.51
C TYR A 170 33.35 -63.63 111.95
N GLN A 171 33.93 -64.79 111.59
CA GLN A 171 35.33 -65.15 111.84
C GLN A 171 36.27 -64.74 110.70
N GLY A 172 35.78 -64.10 109.63
CA GLY A 172 36.57 -63.68 108.47
C GLY A 172 36.32 -64.57 107.24
N HIS A 173 37.37 -64.82 106.45
CA HIS A 173 37.32 -65.62 105.23
C HIS A 173 36.97 -67.08 105.56
N SER A 174 35.92 -67.64 104.93
CA SER A 174 35.40 -68.98 105.28
C SER A 174 36.20 -70.15 104.68
N GLY A 175 37.24 -69.87 103.90
CA GLY A 175 37.97 -70.88 103.11
C GLY A 175 37.16 -71.41 101.91
N THR A 176 36.06 -70.74 101.57
CA THR A 176 35.17 -71.11 100.46
C THR A 176 34.91 -69.92 99.56
N ALA A 177 34.75 -70.15 98.25
CA ALA A 177 34.33 -69.15 97.29
C ALA A 177 33.32 -69.72 96.28
N LEU A 178 32.51 -68.83 95.71
CA LEU A 178 31.66 -69.12 94.56
C LEU A 178 32.35 -68.68 93.27
N VAL A 179 32.32 -69.51 92.24
CA VAL A 179 32.91 -69.28 90.92
C VAL A 179 31.78 -69.05 89.92
N GLU A 180 31.61 -67.85 89.41
CA GLU A 180 30.54 -67.53 88.45
C GLU A 180 31.03 -67.69 87.02
N PHE A 181 30.17 -68.22 86.14
CA PHE A 181 30.42 -68.35 84.70
C PHE A 181 29.44 -67.49 83.88
N ASN A 182 29.62 -67.45 82.55
CA ASN A 182 28.75 -66.70 81.64
C ASN A 182 27.31 -67.25 81.65
N LYS A 183 26.31 -66.40 81.37
CA LYS A 183 24.88 -66.78 81.32
C LYS A 183 24.46 -67.42 79.99
N ASP A 184 25.37 -68.09 79.28
CA ASP A 184 25.11 -68.71 77.99
C ASP A 184 25.60 -70.18 78.00
N TRP A 185 25.40 -70.87 76.89
CA TRP A 185 25.86 -72.25 76.75
C TRP A 185 27.39 -72.38 76.77
N SER A 186 28.13 -71.31 76.46
CA SER A 186 29.59 -71.29 76.62
C SER A 186 29.97 -71.32 78.11
N GLY A 187 29.26 -70.55 78.94
CA GLY A 187 29.39 -70.56 80.40
C GLY A 187 29.04 -71.91 81.01
N PHE A 188 28.02 -72.59 80.47
CA PHE A 188 27.68 -73.96 80.88
C PHE A 188 28.83 -74.92 80.58
N GLY A 189 29.35 -74.90 79.36
CA GLY A 189 30.47 -75.75 78.95
C GLY A 189 31.72 -75.53 79.81
N ASN A 190 32.04 -74.27 80.10
CA ASN A 190 33.12 -73.87 80.99
C ASN A 190 32.93 -74.39 82.43
N ALA A 191 31.72 -74.26 82.97
CA ALA A 191 31.39 -74.70 84.32
C ALA A 191 31.44 -76.23 84.48
N MET A 192 30.99 -76.96 83.45
CA MET A 192 31.09 -78.42 83.40
C MET A 192 32.53 -78.90 83.25
N ALA A 193 33.36 -78.20 82.45
CA ALA A 193 34.78 -78.51 82.33
C ALA A 193 35.52 -78.30 83.66
N TYR A 194 35.17 -77.24 84.39
CA TYR A 194 35.67 -76.96 85.74
C TYR A 194 35.37 -78.12 86.71
N GLU A 195 34.12 -78.58 86.82
CA GLU A 195 33.78 -79.71 87.70
C GLU A 195 34.49 -81.00 87.29
N LYS A 196 34.46 -81.36 86.00
CA LYS A 196 35.10 -82.58 85.51
C LYS A 196 36.60 -82.61 85.77
N ALA A 197 37.28 -81.47 85.68
CA ALA A 197 38.71 -81.39 85.95
C ALA A 197 39.03 -81.67 87.42
N TYR A 198 38.27 -81.09 88.36
CA TYR A 198 38.46 -81.36 89.78
C TYR A 198 38.00 -82.77 90.18
N GLU A 199 36.96 -83.32 89.55
CA GLU A 199 36.57 -84.72 89.75
C GLU A 199 37.65 -85.70 89.25
N ALA A 200 38.27 -85.42 88.10
CA ALA A 200 39.38 -86.23 87.57
C ALA A 200 40.64 -86.17 88.44
N ASP A 201 40.90 -85.04 89.11
CA ASP A 201 41.99 -84.85 90.07
C ASP A 201 41.67 -85.47 91.45
N HIS A 202 40.55 -86.19 91.63
CA HIS A 202 40.03 -86.68 92.92
C HIS A 202 39.79 -85.58 93.97
N HIS A 203 39.48 -84.38 93.50
CA HIS A 203 39.17 -83.19 94.29
C HIS A 203 37.73 -82.71 94.06
N GLY A 204 36.82 -83.65 93.78
CA GLY A 204 35.40 -83.37 93.60
C GLY A 204 34.64 -83.25 94.93
N LYS A 205 33.34 -82.97 94.84
CA LYS A 205 32.45 -82.88 96.02
C LYS A 205 32.40 -84.14 96.86
N LYS A 206 32.42 -85.31 96.20
CA LYS A 206 32.38 -86.62 96.88
C LYS A 206 33.65 -86.85 97.68
N ASP A 207 34.80 -86.50 97.10
CA ASP A 207 36.11 -86.64 97.75
C ASP A 207 36.22 -85.72 98.97
N TRP A 208 35.73 -84.47 98.83
CA TRP A 208 35.64 -83.53 99.95
C TRP A 208 34.83 -84.10 101.12
N LYS A 209 33.69 -84.75 100.85
CA LYS A 209 32.85 -85.35 101.89
C LYS A 209 33.51 -86.52 102.62
N VAL A 210 34.48 -87.21 102.02
CA VAL A 210 35.14 -88.38 102.60
C VAL A 210 36.40 -88.01 103.38
N ASN A 211 37.17 -86.99 102.95
CA ASN A 211 38.55 -86.80 103.40
C ASN A 211 38.84 -85.34 103.85
N HIS A 212 38.26 -84.92 104.97
CA HIS A 212 38.22 -83.50 105.37
C HIS A 212 39.51 -82.89 105.96
N SER A 213 40.65 -83.62 106.07
CA SER A 213 41.69 -83.17 107.02
C SER A 213 43.15 -83.53 106.76
N LYS A 214 43.57 -83.93 105.54
CA LYS A 214 44.99 -84.30 105.32
C LYS A 214 45.77 -83.57 104.22
N ASN A 215 45.12 -82.90 103.26
CA ASN A 215 45.81 -82.23 102.14
C ASN A 215 45.42 -80.75 101.98
N SER A 216 46.35 -79.94 101.45
CA SER A 216 46.20 -78.50 101.17
C SER A 216 45.55 -78.18 99.81
N ASP A 217 45.00 -79.18 99.13
CA ASP A 217 44.48 -79.04 97.77
C ASP A 217 43.06 -78.45 97.74
N LEU A 218 42.74 -77.71 96.67
CA LEU A 218 41.42 -77.12 96.47
C LEU A 218 40.43 -78.18 95.96
N TYR A 219 39.21 -78.16 96.50
CA TYR A 219 38.12 -79.02 96.05
C TYR A 219 37.03 -78.19 95.39
N ALA A 220 36.47 -78.69 94.31
CA ALA A 220 35.56 -77.91 93.50
C ALA A 220 34.53 -78.74 92.73
N TRP A 221 33.35 -78.16 92.56
CA TRP A 221 32.23 -78.76 91.83
C TRP A 221 31.29 -77.64 91.36
N ILE A 222 30.36 -77.94 90.46
CA ILE A 222 29.33 -76.97 90.07
C ILE A 222 28.10 -77.10 90.99
N ALA A 223 27.56 -75.96 91.41
CA ALA A 223 26.50 -75.88 92.41
C ALA A 223 25.21 -76.53 91.89
N ARG A 224 24.67 -77.46 92.69
CA ARG A 224 23.42 -78.16 92.41
C ARG A 224 22.35 -77.84 93.44
N ALA A 225 21.18 -78.46 93.27
CA ALA A 225 20.04 -78.35 94.18
C ALA A 225 20.41 -78.56 95.66
N ASP A 226 21.31 -79.50 95.96
CA ASP A 226 21.72 -79.77 97.34
C ASP A 226 22.60 -78.67 97.93
N ASP A 227 23.52 -78.08 97.16
CA ASP A 227 24.29 -76.89 97.57
C ASP A 227 23.38 -75.69 97.80
N TYR A 228 22.44 -75.46 96.88
CA TYR A 228 21.50 -74.34 96.94
C TYR A 228 20.55 -74.44 98.15
N LYS A 229 20.09 -75.64 98.48
CA LYS A 229 19.17 -75.90 99.60
C LYS A 229 19.88 -76.06 100.95
N ALA A 230 21.22 -76.17 100.95
CA ALA A 230 21.98 -76.32 102.19
C ALA A 230 21.77 -75.12 103.14
N ILE A 231 21.64 -75.42 104.43
CA ILE A 231 21.57 -74.43 105.52
C ILE A 231 23.00 -74.16 106.00
N ASN A 232 23.80 -73.57 105.11
CA ASN A 232 25.17 -73.18 105.38
C ASN A 232 25.51 -71.91 104.57
N ILE A 233 26.73 -71.40 104.76
CA ILE A 233 27.19 -70.19 104.07
C ILE A 233 27.15 -70.32 102.54
N ILE A 234 27.34 -71.51 101.98
CA ILE A 234 27.29 -71.75 100.53
C ILE A 234 25.86 -71.56 100.04
N GLY A 235 24.90 -72.30 100.61
CA GLY A 235 23.49 -72.22 100.19
C GLY A 235 22.86 -70.85 100.40
N GLU A 236 23.18 -70.17 101.51
CA GLU A 236 22.73 -68.79 101.75
C GLU A 236 23.22 -67.79 100.70
N ASN A 237 24.46 -67.96 100.22
CA ASN A 237 25.00 -67.08 99.19
C ASN A 237 24.51 -67.46 97.80
N LEU A 238 24.34 -68.74 97.48
CA LEU A 238 23.77 -69.19 96.21
C LEU A 238 22.37 -68.62 95.97
N ARG A 239 21.49 -68.65 96.99
CA ARG A 239 20.14 -68.06 96.95
C ARG A 239 20.09 -66.54 96.71
N LYS A 240 21.20 -65.83 96.91
CA LYS A 240 21.28 -64.38 96.67
C LYS A 240 21.69 -64.04 95.23
N VAL A 241 22.29 -64.99 94.51
CA VAL A 241 23.03 -64.69 93.27
C VAL A 241 22.52 -65.49 92.07
N GLY A 242 21.70 -66.50 92.29
CA GLY A 242 21.06 -67.27 91.23
C GLY A 242 19.83 -68.03 91.74
N ASP A 243 19.12 -68.63 90.80
CA ASP A 243 17.93 -69.45 91.03
C ASP A 243 18.21 -70.89 90.58
N LEU A 244 17.52 -71.88 91.15
CA LEU A 244 17.60 -73.25 90.63
C LEU A 244 16.80 -73.36 89.33
N ARG A 245 17.46 -73.82 88.26
CA ARG A 245 16.83 -74.09 86.97
C ARG A 245 17.31 -75.41 86.39
N THR A 246 16.48 -76.04 85.57
CA THR A 246 16.91 -77.17 84.73
C THR A 246 17.50 -76.66 83.42
N ILE A 247 18.29 -77.50 82.74
CA ILE A 247 18.78 -77.21 81.38
C ILE A 247 17.60 -77.05 80.42
N SER A 248 16.56 -77.87 80.59
CA SER A 248 15.33 -77.82 79.78
C SER A 248 14.64 -76.46 79.87
N ASP A 249 14.48 -75.90 81.08
CA ASP A 249 13.85 -74.59 81.27
C ASP A 249 14.59 -73.46 80.52
N ILE A 250 15.92 -73.50 80.56
CA ILE A 250 16.77 -72.48 79.91
C ILE A 250 16.69 -72.62 78.39
N MET A 251 16.75 -73.86 77.86
CA MET A 251 16.60 -74.14 76.42
C MET A 251 15.22 -73.72 75.90
N GLU A 252 14.16 -74.04 76.64
CA GLU A 252 12.80 -73.74 76.22
C GLU A 252 12.52 -72.23 76.22
N GLU A 253 13.04 -71.50 77.20
CA GLU A 253 12.95 -70.04 77.24
C GLU A 253 13.68 -69.39 76.04
N GLU A 254 14.88 -69.85 75.71
CA GLU A 254 15.64 -69.36 74.56
C GLU A 254 14.96 -69.71 73.23
N ALA A 255 14.41 -70.92 73.10
CA ALA A 255 13.61 -71.34 71.95
C ALA A 255 12.35 -70.48 71.79
N ARG A 256 11.61 -70.20 72.88
CA ARG A 256 10.44 -69.31 72.86
C ARG A 256 10.80 -67.90 72.38
N LYS A 257 11.90 -67.31 72.89
CA LYS A 257 12.38 -65.99 72.45
C LYS A 257 12.73 -65.98 70.96
N THR A 258 13.43 -67.01 70.50
CA THR A 258 13.84 -67.16 69.10
C THR A 258 12.62 -67.32 68.19
N ASN A 259 11.68 -68.20 68.55
CA ASN A 259 10.45 -68.42 67.78
C ASN A 259 9.59 -67.16 67.69
N LYS A 260 9.49 -66.39 68.77
CA LYS A 260 8.78 -65.10 68.77
C LYS A 260 9.42 -64.10 67.80
N LEU A 261 10.76 -64.02 67.77
CA LEU A 261 11.48 -63.17 66.83
C LEU A 261 11.26 -63.61 65.38
N VAL A 262 11.38 -64.91 65.11
CA VAL A 262 11.16 -65.47 63.76
C VAL A 262 9.73 -65.22 63.28
N SER A 263 8.74 -65.42 64.14
CA SER A 263 7.33 -65.13 63.83
C SER A 263 7.12 -63.65 63.47
N ASN A 264 7.63 -62.74 64.29
CA ASN A 264 7.53 -61.30 64.02
C ASN A 264 8.20 -60.90 62.70
N LEU A 265 9.41 -61.42 62.43
CA LEU A 265 10.11 -61.13 61.19
C LEU A 265 9.39 -61.71 59.96
N THR A 266 8.81 -62.90 60.09
CA THR A 266 8.01 -63.53 59.04
C THR A 266 6.81 -62.67 58.69
N ASN A 267 6.06 -62.18 59.69
CA ASN A 267 4.94 -61.26 59.48
C ASN A 267 5.39 -59.97 58.77
N VAL A 268 6.52 -59.38 59.16
CA VAL A 268 7.06 -58.18 58.49
C VAL A 268 7.43 -58.46 57.04
N ILE A 269 8.02 -59.62 56.76
CA ILE A 269 8.35 -60.03 55.38
C ILE A 269 7.07 -60.20 54.54
N GLU A 270 6.03 -60.82 55.09
CA GLU A 270 4.75 -61.00 54.40
C GLU A 270 4.08 -59.66 54.07
N VAL A 271 4.02 -58.74 55.03
CA VAL A 271 3.49 -57.39 54.81
C VAL A 271 4.28 -56.66 53.72
N LYS A 272 5.62 -56.73 53.74
CA LYS A 272 6.46 -56.12 52.71
C LYS A 272 6.26 -56.77 51.33
N LYS A 273 6.08 -58.09 51.26
CA LYS A 273 5.76 -58.79 50.01
C LYS A 273 4.43 -58.32 49.43
N LEU A 274 3.41 -58.15 50.28
CA LEU A 274 2.10 -57.65 49.83
C LEU A 274 2.21 -56.20 49.31
N HIS A 275 2.93 -55.34 50.02
CA HIS A 275 3.15 -53.96 49.59
C HIS A 275 3.91 -53.86 48.26
N LEU A 276 4.92 -54.72 48.04
CA LEU A 276 5.62 -54.79 46.76
C LEU A 276 4.70 -55.20 45.61
N LYS A 277 3.76 -56.12 45.86
CA LYS A 277 2.76 -56.53 44.88
C LYS A 277 1.81 -55.37 44.54
N GLU A 278 1.31 -54.67 45.55
CA GLU A 278 0.46 -53.49 45.37
C GLU A 278 1.16 -52.39 44.55
N MET A 279 2.44 -52.13 44.83
CA MET A 279 3.24 -51.18 44.06
C MET A 279 3.43 -51.62 42.60
N ALA A 280 3.66 -52.92 42.36
CA ALA A 280 3.77 -53.44 41.00
C ALA A 280 2.45 -53.29 40.21
N ASP A 281 1.31 -53.53 40.86
CA ASP A 281 -0.01 -53.37 40.25
C ASP A 281 -0.30 -51.89 39.92
N LYS A 282 -0.02 -50.96 40.86
CA LYS A 282 -0.14 -49.51 40.61
C LYS A 282 0.80 -49.03 39.50
N PHE A 283 2.03 -49.54 39.44
CA PHE A 283 2.95 -49.21 38.36
C PHE A 283 2.43 -49.68 37.00
N LYS A 284 1.84 -50.88 36.93
CA LYS A 284 1.24 -51.41 35.71
C LYS A 284 0.06 -50.56 35.24
N GLU A 285 -0.83 -50.19 36.16
CA GLU A 285 -2.00 -49.33 35.89
C GLU A 285 -1.55 -47.96 35.36
N THR A 286 -0.67 -47.27 36.09
CA THR A 286 -0.13 -45.97 35.68
C THR A 286 0.60 -46.02 34.33
N SER A 287 1.36 -47.09 34.06
CA SER A 287 2.02 -47.29 32.76
C SER A 287 1.01 -47.46 31.62
N GLN A 288 -0.12 -48.15 31.85
CA GLN A 288 -1.18 -48.31 30.86
C GLN A 288 -1.90 -46.99 30.59
N SER A 289 -2.29 -46.25 31.64
CA SER A 289 -2.90 -44.93 31.52
C SER A 289 -1.99 -43.95 30.78
N LEU A 290 -0.69 -43.96 31.07
CA LEU A 290 0.27 -43.12 30.38
C LEU A 290 0.36 -43.43 28.88
N LYS A 291 0.36 -44.72 28.50
CA LYS A 291 0.36 -45.12 27.08
C LYS A 291 -0.89 -44.61 26.36
N GLN A 292 -2.06 -44.74 26.98
CA GLN A 292 -3.32 -44.23 26.41
C GLN A 292 -3.27 -42.71 26.21
N LEU A 293 -2.81 -41.96 27.20
CA LEU A 293 -2.67 -40.50 27.10
C LEU A 293 -1.68 -40.08 26.01
N VAL A 294 -0.57 -40.82 25.83
CA VAL A 294 0.37 -40.54 24.74
C VAL A 294 -0.28 -40.77 23.38
N GLU A 295 -1.03 -41.86 23.20
CA GLU A 295 -1.76 -42.14 21.96
C GLU A 295 -2.84 -41.08 21.67
N GLU A 296 -3.60 -40.63 22.67
CA GLU A 296 -4.58 -39.55 22.51
C GLU A 296 -3.93 -38.23 22.14
N LYS A 297 -2.82 -37.89 22.81
CA LYS A 297 -2.05 -36.68 22.51
C LYS A 297 -1.47 -36.72 21.09
N ASP A 298 -1.04 -37.88 20.61
CA ASP A 298 -0.56 -38.02 19.23
C ASP A 298 -1.70 -37.90 18.21
N LYS A 299 -2.89 -38.46 18.48
CA LYS A 299 -4.09 -38.25 17.65
C LYS A 299 -4.48 -36.77 17.59
N LEU A 300 -4.46 -36.06 18.73
CA LEU A 300 -4.74 -34.63 18.78
C LEU A 300 -3.73 -33.82 17.97
N HIS A 301 -2.43 -34.12 18.11
CA HIS A 301 -1.38 -33.48 17.31
C HIS A 301 -1.56 -33.73 15.80
N GLN A 302 -1.94 -34.95 15.40
CA GLN A 302 -2.21 -35.26 14.00
C GLN A 302 -3.41 -34.46 13.46
N ALA A 303 -4.52 -34.41 14.21
CA ALA A 303 -5.70 -33.64 13.82
C ALA A 303 -5.38 -32.14 13.70
N TYR A 304 -4.65 -31.58 14.68
CA TYR A 304 -4.20 -30.18 14.65
C TYR A 304 -3.34 -29.87 13.42
N ASN A 305 -2.36 -30.72 13.12
CA ASN A 305 -1.51 -30.55 11.95
C ASN A 305 -2.30 -30.64 10.63
N GLU A 306 -3.29 -31.52 10.55
CA GLU A 306 -4.15 -31.65 9.37
C GLU A 306 -5.01 -30.39 9.17
N GLU A 307 -5.57 -29.83 10.25
CA GLU A 307 -6.31 -28.56 10.17
C GLU A 307 -5.41 -27.39 9.75
N ILE A 308 -4.18 -27.30 10.25
CA ILE A 308 -3.21 -26.30 9.76
C ILE A 308 -2.98 -26.47 8.26
N ARG A 309 -2.77 -27.70 7.77
CA ARG A 309 -2.56 -27.95 6.33
C ARG A 309 -3.76 -27.51 5.51
N LYS A 310 -4.99 -27.81 5.96
CA LYS A 310 -6.22 -27.36 5.29
C LYS A 310 -6.32 -25.84 5.24
N ILE A 311 -6.06 -25.16 6.35
CA ILE A 311 -6.08 -23.68 6.42
C ILE A 311 -5.02 -23.09 5.49
N GLN A 312 -3.80 -23.65 5.48
CA GLN A 312 -2.74 -23.17 4.59
C GLN A 312 -3.07 -23.44 3.11
N SER A 313 -3.65 -24.60 2.79
CA SER A 313 -4.09 -24.92 1.42
C SER A 313 -5.18 -23.96 0.95
N SER A 314 -6.23 -23.77 1.76
CA SER A 314 -7.34 -22.88 1.40
C SER A 314 -6.89 -21.42 1.27
N ALA A 315 -5.96 -20.96 2.11
CA ALA A 315 -5.35 -19.64 1.99
C ALA A 315 -4.54 -19.52 0.68
N ARG A 316 -3.72 -20.51 0.34
CA ARG A 316 -2.97 -20.54 -0.94
C ARG A 316 -3.92 -20.50 -2.14
N ASP A 317 -4.97 -21.30 -2.12
CA ASP A 317 -5.97 -21.34 -3.20
C ASP A 317 -6.70 -20.00 -3.34
N HIS A 318 -7.05 -19.37 -2.21
CA HIS A 318 -7.68 -18.06 -2.19
C HIS A 318 -6.77 -16.98 -2.78
N PHE A 319 -5.50 -16.94 -2.36
CA PHE A 319 -4.53 -15.99 -2.93
C PHE A 319 -4.28 -16.25 -4.42
N GLN A 320 -4.16 -17.52 -4.83
CA GLN A 320 -3.99 -17.86 -6.24
C GLN A 320 -5.17 -17.36 -7.08
N LYS A 321 -6.40 -17.49 -6.57
CA LYS A 321 -7.60 -16.94 -7.22
C LYS A 321 -7.53 -15.42 -7.34
N ILE A 322 -7.16 -14.71 -6.25
CA ILE A 322 -7.00 -13.25 -6.27
C ILE A 322 -5.96 -12.84 -7.32
N PHE A 323 -4.81 -13.51 -7.40
CA PHE A 323 -3.78 -13.21 -8.40
C PHE A 323 -4.28 -13.43 -9.83
N ASN A 324 -4.97 -14.54 -10.08
CA ASN A 324 -5.54 -14.83 -11.40
C ASN A 324 -6.59 -13.78 -11.81
N ASP A 325 -7.48 -13.40 -10.88
CA ASP A 325 -8.51 -12.38 -11.12
C ASP A 325 -7.88 -11.00 -11.33
N HIS A 326 -6.85 -10.65 -10.56
CA HIS A 326 -6.09 -9.41 -10.71
C HIS A 326 -5.40 -9.34 -12.07
N GLU A 327 -4.73 -10.41 -12.52
CA GLU A 327 -4.08 -10.44 -13.83
C GLU A 327 -5.11 -10.30 -14.97
N LYS A 328 -6.27 -10.97 -14.84
CA LYS A 328 -7.37 -10.82 -15.80
C LYS A 328 -7.88 -9.38 -15.86
N LEU A 329 -8.10 -8.75 -14.71
CA LEU A 329 -8.56 -7.36 -14.62
C LEU A 329 -7.53 -6.40 -15.19
N LYS A 330 -6.24 -6.62 -14.91
CA LYS A 330 -5.13 -5.84 -15.47
C LYS A 330 -5.12 -5.91 -17.00
N LEU A 331 -5.24 -7.10 -17.57
CA LEU A 331 -5.33 -7.28 -19.04
C LEU A 331 -6.56 -6.56 -19.63
N GLN A 332 -7.71 -6.60 -18.95
CA GLN A 332 -8.90 -5.86 -19.36
C GLN A 332 -8.67 -4.34 -19.34
N LEU A 333 -8.06 -3.81 -18.28
CA LEU A 333 -7.72 -2.39 -18.17
C LEU A 333 -6.71 -1.95 -19.23
N GLU A 334 -5.69 -2.76 -19.52
CA GLU A 334 -4.74 -2.48 -20.60
C GLU A 334 -5.42 -2.48 -21.97
N SER A 335 -6.36 -3.38 -22.21
CA SER A 335 -7.17 -3.40 -23.44
C SER A 335 -8.03 -2.15 -23.56
N GLN A 336 -8.75 -1.77 -22.49
CA GLN A 336 -9.57 -0.56 -22.47
C GLN A 336 -8.75 0.71 -22.67
N LYS A 337 -7.57 0.79 -22.03
CA LYS A 337 -6.63 1.90 -22.21
C LYS A 337 -6.22 2.04 -23.67
N LYS A 338 -5.84 0.95 -24.33
CA LYS A 338 -5.46 0.96 -25.76
C LYS A 338 -6.63 1.38 -26.66
N GLU A 339 -7.85 0.94 -26.36
CA GLU A 339 -9.06 1.36 -27.09
C GLU A 339 -9.29 2.87 -26.94
N LEU A 340 -9.19 3.41 -25.72
CA LEU A 340 -9.34 4.83 -25.44
C LEU A 340 -8.25 5.67 -26.13
N GLU A 341 -7.00 5.21 -26.11
CA GLU A 341 -5.89 5.87 -26.84
C GLU A 341 -6.14 5.89 -28.35
N LEU A 342 -6.74 4.82 -28.90
CA LEU A 342 -7.10 4.77 -30.32
C LEU A 342 -8.26 5.71 -30.64
N ARG A 343 -9.31 5.73 -29.81
CA ARG A 343 -10.41 6.70 -29.93
C ARG A 343 -9.93 8.14 -29.80
N GLY A 344 -9.01 8.43 -28.88
CA GLY A 344 -8.40 9.75 -28.71
C GLY A 344 -7.71 10.22 -29.99
N ARG A 345 -6.86 9.38 -30.59
CA ARG A 345 -6.21 9.68 -31.88
C ARG A 345 -7.21 9.86 -33.02
N GLU A 346 -8.32 9.12 -33.03
CA GLU A 346 -9.35 9.27 -34.04
C GLU A 346 -10.13 10.59 -33.87
N LEU A 347 -10.40 11.00 -32.63
CA LEU A 347 -11.01 12.29 -32.31
C LEU A 347 -10.11 13.46 -32.70
N GLU A 348 -8.81 13.40 -32.40
CA GLU A 348 -7.84 14.42 -32.85
C GLU A 348 -7.84 14.58 -34.37
N LYS A 349 -7.88 13.46 -35.12
CA LYS A 349 -8.00 13.49 -36.59
C LYS A 349 -9.30 14.13 -37.05
N ARG A 350 -10.42 13.80 -36.40
CA ARG A 350 -11.73 14.39 -36.71
C ARG A 350 -11.75 15.89 -36.40
N GLU A 351 -11.16 16.31 -35.29
CA GLU A 351 -11.08 17.71 -34.88
C GLU A 351 -10.21 18.52 -35.84
N ALA A 352 -9.03 18.01 -36.22
CA ALA A 352 -8.18 18.64 -37.22
C ALA A 352 -8.88 18.78 -38.58
N LYS A 353 -9.65 17.75 -38.99
CA LYS A 353 -10.46 17.81 -40.20
C LYS A 353 -11.58 18.85 -40.08
N ASN A 354 -12.33 18.85 -38.98
CA ASN A 354 -13.39 19.82 -38.75
C ASN A 354 -12.87 21.25 -38.74
N GLU A 355 -11.71 21.52 -38.14
CA GLU A 355 -11.10 22.84 -38.13
C GLU A 355 -10.66 23.26 -39.55
N SER A 356 -10.09 22.34 -40.33
CA SER A 356 -9.78 22.57 -41.74
C SER A 356 -11.03 22.87 -42.57
N ASP A 357 -12.09 22.08 -42.40
CA ASP A 357 -13.36 22.24 -43.12
C ASP A 357 -14.05 23.55 -42.72
N ARG A 358 -13.99 23.93 -41.44
CA ARG A 358 -14.52 25.20 -40.93
C ARG A 358 -13.74 26.40 -41.48
N LYS A 359 -12.41 26.31 -41.55
CA LYS A 359 -11.57 27.34 -42.17
C LYS A 359 -11.92 27.51 -43.65
N LYS A 360 -12.02 26.40 -44.38
CA LYS A 360 -12.42 26.40 -45.79
C LYS A 360 -13.81 27.00 -45.98
N LEU A 361 -14.78 26.63 -45.15
CA LEU A 361 -16.13 27.20 -45.20
C LEU A 361 -16.13 28.71 -44.91
N SER A 362 -15.28 29.17 -43.99
CA SER A 362 -15.11 30.60 -43.71
C SER A 362 -14.54 31.36 -44.93
N GLU A 363 -13.51 30.79 -45.57
CA GLU A 363 -12.92 31.35 -46.80
C GLU A 363 -13.94 31.38 -47.93
N ASP A 364 -14.71 30.30 -48.12
CA ASP A 364 -15.78 30.22 -49.13
C ASP A 364 -16.89 31.26 -48.86
N LEU A 365 -17.28 31.47 -47.59
CA LEU A 365 -18.26 32.50 -47.21
C LEU A 365 -17.75 33.91 -47.50
N GLU A 366 -16.47 34.19 -47.21
CA GLU A 366 -15.85 35.49 -47.50
C GLU A 366 -15.77 35.73 -49.01
N GLN A 367 -15.32 34.73 -49.78
CA GLN A 367 -15.33 34.80 -51.23
C GLN A 367 -16.75 35.02 -51.78
N ASN A 368 -17.75 34.30 -51.28
CA ASN A 368 -19.13 34.46 -51.71
C ASN A 368 -19.70 35.84 -51.33
N ALA A 369 -19.33 36.40 -50.19
CA ALA A 369 -19.69 37.77 -49.81
C ALA A 369 -19.04 38.82 -50.74
N THR A 370 -17.77 38.64 -51.13
CA THR A 370 -17.12 39.52 -52.11
C THR A 370 -17.75 39.39 -53.48
N LEU A 371 -18.03 38.16 -53.94
CA LEU A 371 -18.73 37.90 -55.19
C LEU A 371 -20.11 38.53 -55.17
N ASN A 372 -20.93 38.31 -54.15
CA ASN A 372 -22.26 38.94 -54.03
C ASN A 372 -22.18 40.47 -54.03
N THR A 373 -21.17 41.06 -53.37
CA THR A 373 -20.97 42.51 -53.38
C THR A 373 -20.61 43.02 -54.77
N SER A 374 -19.71 42.31 -55.49
CA SER A 374 -19.35 42.64 -56.87
C SER A 374 -20.54 42.47 -57.83
N LEU A 375 -21.37 41.44 -57.62
CA LEU A 375 -22.53 41.12 -58.44
C LEU A 375 -23.66 42.11 -58.18
N SER A 376 -23.86 42.54 -56.93
CA SER A 376 -24.77 43.62 -56.57
C SER A 376 -24.30 44.96 -57.16
N ALA A 377 -23.00 45.25 -57.13
CA ALA A 377 -22.44 46.45 -57.76
C ALA A 377 -22.61 46.41 -59.28
N ALA A 378 -22.35 45.26 -59.92
CA ALA A 378 -22.57 45.07 -61.35
C ALA A 378 -24.05 45.19 -61.73
N ALA A 379 -24.96 44.64 -60.93
CA ALA A 379 -26.40 44.78 -61.14
C ALA A 379 -26.87 46.24 -60.97
N GLU A 380 -26.31 46.97 -60.00
CA GLU A 380 -26.61 48.38 -59.81
C GLU A 380 -26.05 49.25 -60.94
N GLU A 381 -24.84 48.97 -61.43
CA GLU A 381 -24.28 49.62 -62.62
C GLU A 381 -25.08 49.28 -63.88
N GLN A 382 -25.50 48.02 -64.05
CA GLN A 382 -26.40 47.64 -65.14
C GLN A 382 -27.72 48.40 -65.03
N ARG A 383 -28.32 48.52 -63.84
CA ARG A 383 -29.54 49.30 -63.64
C ARG A 383 -29.34 50.78 -63.99
N LYS A 384 -28.19 51.37 -63.63
CA LYS A 384 -27.83 52.76 -64.02
C LYS A 384 -27.64 52.88 -65.53
N VAL A 385 -27.03 51.89 -66.18
CA VAL A 385 -26.88 51.85 -67.64
C VAL A 385 -28.24 51.72 -68.30
N ASP A 386 -29.09 50.81 -67.85
CA ASP A 386 -30.45 50.62 -68.36
C ASP A 386 -31.30 51.88 -68.16
N GLU A 387 -31.20 52.55 -67.01
CA GLU A 387 -31.85 53.84 -66.76
C GLU A 387 -31.32 54.94 -67.70
N LYS A 388 -30.00 54.99 -67.93
CA LYS A 388 -29.40 55.91 -68.92
C LYS A 388 -29.83 55.57 -70.33
N VAL A 389 -29.92 54.30 -70.71
CA VAL A 389 -30.40 53.83 -72.02
C VAL A 389 -31.88 54.17 -72.19
N LEU A 390 -32.69 54.04 -71.14
CA LEU A 390 -34.10 54.41 -71.16
C LEU A 390 -34.26 55.92 -71.32
N LYS A 391 -33.52 56.73 -70.55
CA LYS A 391 -33.45 58.18 -70.72
C LYS A 391 -32.93 58.58 -72.11
N LEU A 392 -31.93 57.86 -72.63
CA LEU A 392 -31.40 58.08 -73.96
C LEU A 392 -32.43 57.69 -75.02
N ALA A 393 -33.20 56.63 -74.84
CA ALA A 393 -34.25 56.21 -75.75
C ALA A 393 -35.45 57.17 -75.71
N GLU A 394 -35.81 57.69 -74.53
CA GLU A 394 -36.79 58.78 -74.37
C GLU A 394 -36.30 60.07 -75.02
N GLU A 395 -35.03 60.43 -74.83
CA GLU A 395 -34.42 61.59 -75.48
C GLU A 395 -34.30 61.37 -76.98
N GLN A 396 -33.94 60.17 -77.45
CA GLN A 396 -33.88 59.85 -78.87
C GLN A 396 -35.28 59.86 -79.48
N LYS A 397 -36.31 59.45 -78.74
CA LYS A 397 -37.72 59.59 -79.14
C LYS A 397 -38.11 61.06 -79.20
N ARG A 398 -37.78 61.86 -78.19
CA ARG A 398 -38.02 63.32 -78.14
C ARG A 398 -37.30 64.04 -79.27
N GLN A 399 -36.03 63.71 -79.50
CA GLN A 399 -35.21 64.22 -80.60
C GLN A 399 -35.73 63.74 -81.94
N LYS A 400 -36.22 62.50 -82.07
CA LYS A 400 -36.87 62.02 -83.29
C LYS A 400 -38.19 62.75 -83.53
N GLU A 401 -38.97 63.01 -82.50
CA GLU A 401 -40.19 63.84 -82.58
C GLU A 401 -39.85 65.29 -82.94
N ASP A 402 -38.82 65.86 -82.34
CA ASP A 402 -38.35 67.23 -82.63
C ASP A 402 -37.65 67.31 -84.00
N LEU A 403 -36.93 66.28 -84.42
CA LEU A 403 -36.39 66.15 -85.77
C LEU A 403 -37.51 65.92 -86.77
N HIS A 404 -38.59 65.19 -86.45
CA HIS A 404 -39.75 65.11 -87.33
C HIS A 404 -40.47 66.46 -87.40
N LYS A 405 -40.66 67.17 -86.28
CA LYS A 405 -41.15 68.55 -86.30
C LYS A 405 -40.23 69.45 -87.11
N ARG A 406 -38.91 69.28 -86.98
CA ARG A 406 -37.90 70.04 -87.68
C ARG A 406 -37.80 69.64 -89.14
N ILE A 407 -38.04 68.40 -89.52
CA ILE A 407 -38.16 67.92 -90.90
C ILE A 407 -39.42 68.54 -91.48
N ILE A 408 -40.57 68.50 -90.81
CA ILE A 408 -41.78 69.20 -91.26
C ILE A 408 -41.53 70.71 -91.38
N GLN A 409 -40.72 71.30 -90.48
CA GLN A 409 -40.40 72.72 -90.51
C GLN A 409 -39.31 73.07 -91.53
N LEU A 410 -38.37 72.16 -91.80
CA LEU A 410 -37.34 72.27 -92.81
C LEU A 410 -37.89 71.93 -94.19
N GLU A 411 -38.88 71.06 -94.31
CA GLU A 411 -39.71 70.84 -95.49
C GLU A 411 -40.51 72.12 -95.73
N LYS A 412 -41.17 72.70 -94.72
CA LYS A 412 -41.76 74.05 -94.86
C LYS A 412 -40.75 75.14 -95.22
N GLN A 413 -39.54 75.11 -94.67
CA GLN A 413 -38.49 76.10 -94.96
C GLN A 413 -37.80 75.83 -96.29
N LEU A 414 -37.73 74.58 -96.76
CA LEU A 414 -37.21 74.18 -98.06
C LEU A 414 -38.26 74.48 -99.12
N ASP A 415 -39.54 74.22 -98.86
CA ASP A 415 -40.66 74.66 -99.67
C ASP A 415 -40.69 76.19 -99.74
N ALA A 416 -40.44 76.89 -98.62
CA ALA A 416 -40.32 78.34 -98.60
C ALA A 416 -39.03 78.85 -99.30
N LYS A 417 -37.90 78.13 -99.16
CA LYS A 417 -36.64 78.47 -99.83
C LYS A 417 -36.76 78.23 -101.33
N GLN A 418 -37.30 77.09 -101.75
CA GLN A 418 -37.59 76.76 -103.15
C GLN A 418 -38.64 77.71 -103.71
N ALA A 419 -39.65 78.12 -102.92
CA ALA A 419 -40.59 79.16 -103.32
C ALA A 419 -39.88 80.50 -103.53
N VAL A 420 -38.97 80.91 -102.64
CA VAL A 420 -38.16 82.13 -102.77
C VAL A 420 -37.14 82.02 -103.90
N GLU A 421 -36.56 80.85 -104.16
CA GLU A 421 -35.61 80.58 -105.24
C GLU A 421 -36.34 80.57 -106.60
N LEU A 422 -37.55 80.01 -106.64
CA LEU A 422 -38.49 80.15 -107.77
C LEU A 422 -38.97 81.59 -107.93
N GLU A 423 -39.18 82.34 -106.84
CA GLU A 423 -39.55 83.76 -106.89
C GLU A 423 -38.38 84.59 -107.42
N ILE A 424 -37.15 84.33 -106.98
CA ILE A 424 -35.93 84.98 -107.50
C ILE A 424 -35.76 84.67 -108.99
N GLU A 425 -35.98 83.44 -109.43
CA GLU A 425 -35.93 83.10 -110.86
C GLU A 425 -37.14 83.63 -111.66
N GLN A 426 -38.35 83.70 -111.08
CA GLN A 426 -39.51 84.36 -111.70
C GLN A 426 -39.32 85.88 -111.81
N LEU A 427 -38.70 86.50 -110.81
CA LEU A 427 -38.35 87.90 -110.79
C LEU A 427 -37.18 88.19 -111.75
N ARG A 428 -36.17 87.32 -111.84
CA ARG A 428 -35.13 87.38 -112.89
C ARG A 428 -35.74 87.21 -114.29
N GLY A 429 -36.66 86.26 -114.46
CA GLY A 429 -37.40 86.03 -115.70
C GLY A 429 -38.27 87.24 -116.10
N SER A 430 -39.03 87.82 -115.18
CA SER A 430 -39.82 89.04 -115.40
C SER A 430 -38.94 90.26 -115.69
N LEU A 431 -37.80 90.40 -115.01
CA LEU A 431 -36.82 91.45 -115.29
C LEU A 431 -36.21 91.29 -116.69
N ASN A 432 -36.01 90.05 -117.16
CA ASN A 432 -35.53 89.76 -118.52
C ASN A 432 -36.60 90.04 -119.59
N VAL A 433 -37.88 89.74 -119.30
CA VAL A 433 -39.01 90.08 -120.19
C VAL A 433 -39.23 91.59 -120.28
N MET A 434 -39.11 92.32 -119.17
CA MET A 434 -39.20 93.79 -119.16
C MET A 434 -38.01 94.47 -119.85
N LYS A 435 -36.83 93.85 -119.91
CA LYS A 435 -35.68 94.31 -120.71
C LYS A 435 -35.90 94.25 -122.23
N HIS A 436 -36.98 93.63 -122.71
CA HIS A 436 -37.33 93.59 -124.13
C HIS A 436 -38.48 94.52 -124.51
N ILE A 437 -39.01 95.29 -123.56
CA ILE A 437 -39.97 96.37 -123.80
C ILE A 437 -39.19 97.70 -123.71
N GLU A 438 -38.22 97.85 -124.62
CA GLU A 438 -37.60 99.14 -124.95
C GLU A 438 -38.28 99.67 -126.22
N ASP A 439 -39.53 100.08 -126.09
CA ASP A 439 -40.15 101.16 -126.87
C ASP A 439 -41.62 101.29 -126.45
N GLU A 440 -41.85 102.04 -125.37
CA GLU A 440 -43.00 102.93 -125.14
C GLU A 440 -42.99 103.37 -123.67
N GLY A 441 -42.82 104.67 -123.45
CA GLY A 441 -42.55 105.25 -122.14
C GLY A 441 -43.75 105.18 -121.17
N ASP A 442 -43.77 104.16 -120.31
CA ASP A 442 -44.69 104.06 -119.18
C ASP A 442 -43.97 104.13 -117.81
N GLN A 443 -44.29 105.18 -117.05
CA GLN A 443 -43.68 105.51 -115.75
C GLN A 443 -44.01 104.50 -114.63
N GLU A 444 -44.95 103.60 -114.89
CA GLU A 444 -45.35 102.52 -113.97
C GLU A 444 -44.38 101.31 -114.02
N VAL A 445 -43.68 101.10 -115.14
CA VAL A 445 -42.70 100.02 -115.33
C VAL A 445 -41.42 100.30 -114.53
N LEU A 446 -40.95 101.56 -114.53
CA LEU A 446 -39.76 101.97 -113.79
C LEU A 446 -39.91 101.79 -112.26
N LYS A 447 -41.09 102.10 -111.70
CA LYS A 447 -41.34 101.86 -110.27
C LYS A 447 -41.28 100.38 -109.91
N LYS A 448 -41.79 99.50 -110.77
CA LYS A 448 -41.77 98.04 -110.53
C LYS A 448 -40.35 97.46 -110.58
N VAL A 449 -39.49 97.96 -111.47
CA VAL A 449 -38.09 97.55 -111.55
C VAL A 449 -37.30 97.95 -110.30
N ASP A 450 -37.54 99.15 -109.76
CA ASP A 450 -36.82 99.64 -108.56
C ASP A 450 -37.18 98.85 -107.30
N THR A 451 -38.45 98.47 -107.13
CA THR A 451 -38.88 97.60 -106.02
C THR A 451 -38.22 96.23 -106.06
N LEU A 452 -38.02 95.68 -107.26
CA LEU A 452 -37.37 94.38 -107.45
C LEU A 452 -35.87 94.40 -107.11
N LEU A 453 -35.18 95.49 -107.46
CA LEU A 453 -33.76 95.66 -107.11
C LEU A 453 -33.53 95.79 -105.60
N LYS A 454 -34.48 96.35 -104.86
CA LYS A 454 -34.36 96.50 -103.40
C LYS A 454 -34.50 95.16 -102.67
N SER A 455 -35.46 94.33 -103.09
CA SER A 455 -35.71 93.03 -102.46
C SER A 455 -34.59 92.02 -102.72
N LEU A 456 -33.91 92.08 -103.87
CA LEU A 456 -32.77 91.21 -104.17
C LEU A 456 -31.59 91.48 -103.22
N ARG A 457 -31.34 92.76 -102.92
CA ARG A 457 -30.20 93.20 -102.09
C ARG A 457 -30.32 92.74 -100.63
N GLU A 458 -31.53 92.77 -100.07
CA GLU A 458 -31.80 92.30 -98.71
C GLU A 458 -31.56 90.78 -98.56
N LYS A 459 -31.74 90.01 -99.63
CA LYS A 459 -31.52 88.55 -99.63
C LYS A 459 -30.05 88.16 -99.79
N GLU A 460 -29.24 88.98 -100.45
CA GLU A 460 -27.79 88.79 -100.54
C GLU A 460 -27.10 89.06 -99.18
N GLU A 461 -27.53 90.10 -98.44
CA GLU A 461 -26.99 90.39 -97.09
C GLU A 461 -27.29 89.28 -96.06
N GLU A 462 -28.42 88.58 -96.19
CA GLU A 462 -28.79 87.46 -95.32
C GLU A 462 -27.86 86.24 -95.50
N TYR A 463 -27.27 86.09 -96.69
CA TYR A 463 -26.33 85.01 -97.02
C TYR A 463 -24.94 85.27 -96.46
N ASP A 464 -24.44 86.51 -96.57
CA ASP A 464 -23.12 86.90 -96.03
C ASP A 464 -23.03 86.75 -94.50
N GLY A 465 -24.15 86.97 -93.78
CA GLY A 465 -24.23 86.76 -92.34
C GLY A 465 -24.03 85.30 -91.90
N LEU A 466 -24.38 84.33 -92.75
CA LEU A 466 -24.23 82.90 -92.49
C LEU A 466 -22.76 82.43 -92.65
N GLU A 467 -22.02 83.01 -93.59
CA GLU A 467 -20.62 82.67 -93.84
C GLU A 467 -19.69 83.17 -92.71
N ALA A 468 -19.96 84.36 -92.17
CA ALA A 468 -19.22 84.93 -91.03
C ALA A 468 -19.34 84.09 -89.74
N LEU A 469 -20.49 83.46 -89.51
CA LEU A 469 -20.72 82.60 -88.34
C LEU A 469 -19.88 81.32 -88.41
N ASN A 470 -19.73 80.74 -89.60
CA ASN A 470 -18.97 79.50 -89.80
C ASN A 470 -17.47 79.71 -89.51
N GLN A 471 -16.91 80.84 -89.94
CA GLN A 471 -15.50 81.15 -89.69
C GLN A 471 -15.20 81.38 -88.19
N THR A 472 -16.17 81.93 -87.45
CA THR A 472 -16.04 82.15 -85.99
C THR A 472 -15.98 80.84 -85.21
N LEU A 473 -16.71 79.81 -85.65
CA LEU A 473 -16.73 78.51 -84.97
C LEU A 473 -15.40 77.75 -85.13
N ILE A 474 -14.74 77.85 -86.29
CA ILE A 474 -13.44 77.21 -86.54
C ILE A 474 -12.35 77.81 -85.64
N VAL A 475 -12.35 79.13 -85.46
CA VAL A 475 -11.39 79.80 -84.56
C VAL A 475 -11.60 79.38 -83.10
N LYS A 476 -12.87 79.22 -82.68
CA LYS A 476 -13.20 78.84 -81.30
C LYS A 476 -12.80 77.40 -80.96
N GLU A 477 -12.89 76.48 -81.92
CA GLU A 477 -12.50 75.07 -81.73
C GLU A 477 -10.98 74.92 -81.56
N ARG A 478 -10.19 75.61 -82.40
CA ARG A 478 -8.72 75.62 -82.27
C ARG A 478 -8.26 76.19 -80.93
N ASN A 479 -8.82 77.33 -80.50
CA ASN A 479 -8.49 77.93 -79.21
C ASN A 479 -8.82 76.98 -78.04
N SER A 480 -9.96 76.29 -78.09
CA SER A 480 -10.34 75.35 -77.03
C SER A 480 -9.42 74.11 -76.96
N ASN A 481 -8.88 73.67 -78.09
CA ASN A 481 -7.94 72.54 -78.12
C ASN A 481 -6.55 72.95 -77.59
N ASP A 482 -6.09 74.15 -77.91
CA ASP A 482 -4.83 74.69 -77.38
C ASP A 482 -4.88 74.82 -75.84
N GLU A 483 -6.00 75.35 -75.30
CA GLU A 483 -6.22 75.44 -73.84
C GLU A 483 -6.18 74.06 -73.14
N LEU A 484 -6.70 73.01 -73.78
CA LEU A 484 -6.68 71.65 -73.22
C LEU A 484 -5.28 71.04 -73.20
N GLN A 485 -4.46 71.29 -74.22
CA GLN A 485 -3.08 70.82 -74.25
C GLN A 485 -2.23 71.54 -73.19
N ASP A 486 -2.41 72.86 -73.04
CA ASP A 486 -1.73 73.65 -72.02
C ASP A 486 -2.11 73.20 -70.61
N ALA A 487 -3.39 72.96 -70.35
CA ALA A 487 -3.86 72.43 -69.06
C ALA A 487 -3.23 71.07 -68.73
N ARG A 488 -3.01 70.20 -69.73
CA ARG A 488 -2.36 68.90 -69.52
C ARG A 488 -0.89 69.05 -69.16
N LYS A 489 -0.20 69.95 -69.83
CA LYS A 489 1.22 70.22 -69.61
C LYS A 489 1.46 70.81 -68.22
N GLU A 490 0.63 71.77 -67.81
CA GLU A 490 0.70 72.34 -66.46
C GLU A 490 0.39 71.31 -65.37
N LEU A 491 -0.58 70.42 -65.60
CA LEU A 491 -0.90 69.35 -64.66
C LEU A 491 0.27 68.37 -64.46
N VAL A 492 0.98 68.00 -65.54
CA VAL A 492 2.19 67.17 -65.45
C VAL A 492 3.30 67.90 -64.70
N ASN A 493 3.52 69.19 -64.98
CA ASN A 493 4.52 69.98 -64.26
C ASN A 493 4.20 70.11 -62.76
N GLY A 494 2.95 70.41 -62.40
CA GLY A 494 2.54 70.57 -61.00
C GLY A 494 2.61 69.27 -60.18
N LEU A 495 2.35 68.12 -60.80
CA LEU A 495 2.45 66.82 -60.13
C LEU A 495 3.88 66.28 -60.06
N LYS A 496 4.83 66.84 -60.82
CA LYS A 496 6.23 66.39 -60.85
C LYS A 496 6.95 66.64 -59.52
N GLU A 497 6.63 67.74 -58.85
CA GLU A 497 7.24 68.17 -57.58
C GLU A 497 6.52 67.60 -56.34
N LEU A 498 5.44 66.83 -56.52
CA LEU A 498 4.62 66.32 -55.43
C LEU A 498 4.89 64.83 -55.15
N PRO A 499 4.93 64.39 -53.87
CA PRO A 499 5.08 62.97 -53.54
C PRO A 499 3.93 62.14 -54.13
N ARG A 500 4.22 60.94 -54.62
CA ARG A 500 3.20 60.04 -55.17
C ARG A 500 2.33 59.44 -54.05
N VAL A 501 1.20 60.07 -53.75
CA VAL A 501 0.24 59.64 -52.70
C VAL A 501 -0.79 58.62 -53.21
N GLY A 502 -0.81 58.28 -54.50
CA GLY A 502 -1.80 57.39 -55.09
C GLY A 502 -1.38 56.76 -56.43
N PRO A 503 -2.32 56.11 -57.14
CA PRO A 503 -2.02 55.37 -58.37
C PRO A 503 -1.71 56.27 -59.56
N ILE A 504 -2.15 57.54 -59.53
CA ILE A 504 -1.84 58.52 -60.58
C ILE A 504 -0.63 59.35 -60.15
N GLY A 505 0.32 59.53 -61.04
CA GLY A 505 1.47 60.41 -60.84
C GLY A 505 2.15 60.74 -62.16
N VAL A 506 3.31 61.38 -62.07
CA VAL A 506 4.16 61.60 -63.24
C VAL A 506 5.08 60.40 -63.41
N LYS A 507 5.16 59.86 -64.63
CA LYS A 507 6.17 58.89 -65.03
C LYS A 507 7.16 59.56 -65.95
N ARG A 508 8.45 59.37 -65.69
CA ARG A 508 9.55 59.82 -66.54
C ARG A 508 9.89 58.70 -67.50
N MET A 509 9.34 58.78 -68.71
CA MET A 509 9.46 57.72 -69.72
C MET A 509 10.92 57.63 -70.19
N GLY A 510 11.51 56.45 -70.03
CA GLY A 510 12.91 56.21 -70.37
C GLY A 510 13.93 56.56 -69.28
N GLU A 511 13.49 56.82 -68.05
CA GLU A 511 14.38 56.92 -66.88
C GLU A 511 14.85 55.52 -66.45
N LEU A 512 16.16 55.39 -66.19
CA LEU A 512 16.76 54.10 -65.84
C LEU A 512 16.52 53.78 -64.35
N ASP A 513 16.08 52.55 -64.04
CA ASP A 513 15.97 52.10 -62.64
C ASP A 513 17.37 51.75 -62.12
N ASN A 514 17.85 52.52 -61.14
CA ASN A 514 19.18 52.33 -60.56
C ASN A 514 19.26 51.14 -59.61
N ARG A 515 18.14 50.63 -59.08
CA ARG A 515 18.16 49.57 -58.05
C ARG A 515 18.86 48.28 -58.50
N PRO A 516 18.63 47.74 -59.71
CA PRO A 516 19.34 46.56 -60.19
C PRO A 516 20.86 46.76 -60.27
N PHE A 517 21.31 47.98 -60.58
CA PHE A 517 22.74 48.32 -60.62
C PHE A 517 23.36 48.31 -59.21
N HIS A 518 22.68 48.90 -58.23
CA HIS A 518 23.10 48.84 -56.82
C HIS A 518 23.13 47.39 -56.31
N GLU A 519 22.11 46.59 -56.59
CA GLU A 519 22.07 45.18 -56.21
C GLU A 519 23.19 44.36 -56.86
N ALA A 520 23.52 44.65 -58.12
CA ALA A 520 24.64 44.00 -58.80
C ALA A 520 25.99 44.38 -58.18
N MET A 521 26.20 45.65 -57.83
CA MET A 521 27.46 46.12 -57.23
C MET A 521 27.65 45.65 -55.79
N LYS A 522 26.58 45.58 -54.99
CA LYS A 522 26.64 45.06 -53.60
C LYS A 522 27.12 43.60 -53.51
N ARG A 523 27.08 42.83 -54.60
CA ARG A 523 27.62 41.46 -54.64
C ARG A 523 29.14 41.42 -54.61
N ASN A 524 29.80 42.47 -55.08
CA ASN A 524 31.25 42.50 -55.33
C ASN A 524 31.99 43.59 -54.54
N TYR A 525 31.29 44.57 -53.97
CA TYR A 525 31.88 45.74 -53.28
C TYR A 525 31.19 45.99 -51.93
N ASN A 526 31.86 46.72 -51.03
CA ASN A 526 31.26 47.18 -49.78
C ASN A 526 30.20 48.26 -50.05
N GLU A 527 29.34 48.58 -49.07
CA GLU A 527 28.14 49.41 -49.32
C GLU A 527 28.44 50.82 -49.87
N SER A 528 29.50 51.48 -49.40
CA SER A 528 29.88 52.81 -49.90
C SER A 528 30.46 52.74 -51.31
N GLU A 529 31.33 51.76 -51.59
CA GLU A 529 31.91 51.57 -52.92
C GLU A 529 30.86 51.07 -53.93
N ALA A 530 29.93 50.21 -53.49
CA ALA A 530 28.87 49.70 -54.34
C ALA A 530 27.93 50.81 -54.81
N ASP A 531 27.64 51.80 -53.97
CA ASP A 531 26.83 52.96 -54.33
C ASP A 531 27.52 53.87 -55.36
N GLU A 532 28.79 54.20 -55.16
CA GLU A 532 29.57 54.99 -56.12
C GLU A 532 29.68 54.26 -57.46
N ARG A 533 30.03 52.97 -57.46
CA ARG A 533 30.18 52.15 -58.68
C ARG A 533 28.87 51.92 -59.41
N ALA A 534 27.76 51.75 -58.69
CA ALA A 534 26.45 51.61 -59.29
C ALA A 534 26.03 52.91 -59.96
N THR A 535 26.28 54.05 -59.31
CA THR A 535 26.00 55.38 -59.87
C THR A 535 26.82 55.62 -61.14
N GLU A 536 28.13 55.34 -61.14
CA GLU A 536 28.98 55.43 -62.33
C GLU A 536 28.45 54.58 -63.49
N LEU A 537 28.07 53.33 -63.21
CA LEU A 537 27.54 52.42 -64.23
C LEU A 537 26.17 52.88 -64.75
N CYS A 538 25.28 53.31 -63.86
CA CYS A 538 23.98 53.89 -64.24
C CYS A 538 24.16 55.09 -65.18
N SER A 539 25.01 56.06 -64.81
CA SER A 539 25.26 57.24 -65.63
C SER A 539 25.83 56.90 -67.01
N LEU A 540 26.74 55.92 -67.08
CA LEU A 540 27.26 55.45 -68.37
C LEU A 540 26.15 54.88 -69.26
N TRP A 541 25.23 54.10 -68.69
CA TRP A 541 24.11 53.53 -69.46
C TRP A 541 23.04 54.56 -69.79
N GLU A 542 22.82 55.57 -68.97
CA GLU A 542 22.00 56.73 -69.31
C GLU A 542 22.58 57.52 -70.49
N GLU A 543 23.89 57.65 -70.60
CA GLU A 543 24.55 58.26 -71.76
C GLU A 543 24.35 57.42 -73.02
N TYR A 544 24.48 56.09 -72.93
CA TYR A 544 24.18 55.22 -74.07
C TYR A 544 22.72 55.30 -74.50
N LEU A 545 21.77 55.33 -73.58
CA LEU A 545 20.34 55.47 -73.90
C LEU A 545 20.00 56.79 -74.62
N ARG A 546 20.81 57.84 -74.39
CA ARG A 546 20.67 59.15 -75.05
C ARG A 546 21.42 59.24 -76.36
N ASP A 547 22.36 58.34 -76.64
CA ASP A 547 23.16 58.33 -77.86
C ASP A 547 22.27 58.00 -79.08
N PRO A 548 22.04 58.95 -80.01
CA PRO A 548 21.24 58.68 -81.20
C PRO A 548 21.89 57.61 -82.10
N GLY A 549 23.20 57.37 -81.99
CA GLY A 549 23.95 56.39 -82.76
C GLY A 549 23.81 54.94 -82.28
N TRP A 550 23.26 54.71 -81.08
CA TRP A 550 23.03 53.38 -80.55
C TRP A 550 21.54 53.02 -80.56
N HIS A 551 21.17 52.06 -81.42
CA HIS A 551 19.79 51.61 -81.61
C HIS A 551 19.71 50.07 -81.65
N PRO A 552 19.83 49.37 -80.51
CA PRO A 552 19.69 47.92 -80.46
C PRO A 552 18.20 47.51 -80.43
N ILE A 553 17.41 48.05 -81.36
CA ILE A 553 15.99 47.75 -81.55
C ILE A 553 15.81 47.36 -83.02
N LYS A 554 15.25 46.18 -83.25
CA LYS A 554 14.87 45.69 -84.57
C LYS A 554 13.36 45.62 -84.70
N VAL A 555 12.85 45.93 -85.88
CA VAL A 555 11.42 45.76 -86.21
C VAL A 555 11.21 44.34 -86.71
N VAL A 556 10.34 43.59 -86.03
CA VAL A 556 9.93 42.23 -86.45
C VAL A 556 8.43 42.19 -86.71
N MET A 557 8.02 41.34 -87.64
CA MET A 557 6.61 41.18 -87.99
C MET A 557 5.99 40.08 -87.13
N ILE A 558 5.19 40.47 -86.13
CA ILE A 558 4.45 39.55 -85.27
C ILE A 558 2.96 39.71 -85.59
N ASN A 559 2.31 38.62 -86.01
CA ASN A 559 0.88 38.61 -86.40
C ASN A 559 0.48 39.68 -87.44
N GLY A 560 1.37 40.03 -88.37
CA GLY A 560 1.12 40.98 -89.45
C GLY A 560 1.25 42.46 -89.07
N LYS A 561 1.67 42.78 -87.84
CA LYS A 561 2.00 44.14 -87.41
C LYS A 561 3.51 44.28 -87.15
N PRO A 562 4.13 45.42 -87.54
CA PRO A 562 5.51 45.70 -87.18
C PRO A 562 5.60 46.00 -85.68
N GLU A 563 6.36 45.21 -84.94
CA GLU A 563 6.63 45.41 -83.52
C GLU A 563 8.13 45.63 -83.29
N ASN A 564 8.46 46.59 -82.43
CA ASN A 564 9.83 46.88 -82.02
C ASN A 564 10.28 45.87 -80.97
N VAL A 565 11.35 45.13 -81.23
CA VAL A 565 11.93 44.14 -80.33
C VAL A 565 13.42 44.43 -80.13
N ILE A 566 13.93 44.19 -78.92
CA ILE A 566 15.36 44.38 -78.61
C ILE A 566 16.20 43.43 -79.47
N ASP A 567 17.32 43.94 -80.00
CA ASP A 567 18.28 43.10 -80.68
C ASP A 567 19.19 42.38 -79.67
N GLU A 568 18.86 41.12 -79.38
CA GLU A 568 19.64 40.27 -78.46
C GLU A 568 21.09 40.02 -78.91
N GLU A 569 21.40 40.31 -80.18
CA GLU A 569 22.75 40.20 -80.72
C GLU A 569 23.64 41.42 -80.43
N ASP A 570 23.10 42.52 -79.90
CA ASP A 570 23.86 43.74 -79.58
C ASP A 570 24.98 43.46 -78.56
N GLU A 571 26.22 43.78 -78.95
CA GLU A 571 27.40 43.48 -78.15
C GLU A 571 27.41 44.21 -76.80
N LYS A 572 26.92 45.45 -76.73
CA LYS A 572 26.87 46.20 -75.46
C LYS A 572 25.87 45.56 -74.49
N LEU A 573 24.68 45.18 -74.96
CA LEU A 573 23.67 44.51 -74.14
C LEU A 573 24.12 43.11 -73.69
N LYS A 574 24.79 42.34 -74.56
CA LYS A 574 25.41 41.05 -74.20
C LYS A 574 26.46 41.21 -73.10
N ASP A 575 27.34 42.21 -73.24
CA ASP A 575 28.36 42.51 -72.25
C ASP A 575 27.76 42.94 -70.91
N LEU A 576 26.73 43.78 -70.93
CA LEU A 576 25.99 44.20 -69.74
C LEU A 576 25.43 42.99 -68.98
N LYS A 577 24.74 42.12 -69.70
CA LYS A 577 24.11 40.92 -69.15
C LYS A 577 25.13 39.93 -68.60
N ARG A 578 26.25 39.73 -69.29
CA ARG A 578 27.33 38.83 -68.85
C ARG A 578 28.03 39.34 -67.59
N ASN A 579 28.31 40.64 -67.51
CA ASN A 579 29.14 41.20 -66.44
C ASN A 579 28.33 41.60 -65.20
N TYR A 580 27.07 42.03 -65.37
CA TYR A 580 26.27 42.62 -64.29
C TYR A 580 24.92 41.91 -64.07
N GLY A 581 24.58 40.95 -64.92
CA GLY A 581 23.43 40.06 -64.76
C GLY A 581 22.16 40.52 -65.49
N GLU A 582 21.17 39.63 -65.49
CA GLU A 582 19.90 39.79 -66.24
C GLU A 582 19.11 41.04 -65.82
N GLU A 583 19.05 41.32 -64.52
CA GLU A 583 18.19 42.38 -63.98
C GLU A 583 18.68 43.78 -64.39
N VAL A 584 20.00 43.97 -64.49
CA VAL A 584 20.59 45.21 -65.01
C VAL A 584 20.30 45.37 -66.50
N CYS A 585 20.42 44.29 -67.28
CA CYS A 585 20.09 44.31 -68.70
C CYS A 585 18.59 44.59 -68.94
N LYS A 586 17.70 43.99 -68.15
CA LYS A 586 16.25 44.26 -68.21
C LYS A 586 15.95 45.73 -67.91
N ALA A 587 16.57 46.33 -66.91
CA ALA A 587 16.37 47.75 -66.59
C ALA A 587 16.75 48.67 -67.76
N VAL A 588 17.90 48.42 -68.41
CA VAL A 588 18.34 49.19 -69.58
C VAL A 588 17.41 48.98 -70.78
N THR A 589 17.05 47.74 -71.09
CA THR A 589 16.16 47.45 -72.23
C THR A 589 14.75 48.01 -72.05
N ALA A 590 14.22 48.01 -70.82
CA ALA A 590 12.93 48.63 -70.52
C ALA A 590 12.97 50.16 -70.73
N ALA A 591 14.00 50.83 -70.21
CA ALA A 591 14.19 52.26 -70.42
C ALA A 591 14.35 52.60 -71.92
N LEU A 592 15.09 51.79 -72.66
CA LEU A 592 15.29 51.95 -74.10
C LEU A 592 13.98 51.87 -74.89
N MET A 593 13.10 50.89 -74.58
CA MET A 593 11.79 50.77 -75.23
C MET A 593 10.90 51.98 -74.94
N GLU A 594 10.90 52.47 -73.70
CA GLU A 594 10.11 53.65 -73.33
C GLU A 594 10.57 54.92 -74.05
N VAL A 595 11.88 55.13 -74.21
CA VAL A 595 12.40 56.26 -75.00
C VAL A 595 11.93 56.16 -76.45
N ASN A 596 11.98 54.96 -77.03
CA ASN A 596 11.59 54.73 -78.42
C ASN A 596 10.09 54.95 -78.67
N ASP A 597 9.23 54.60 -77.71
CA ASP A 597 7.79 54.74 -77.87
C ASP A 597 7.29 56.18 -77.65
N TYR A 598 7.94 56.94 -76.77
CA TYR A 598 7.47 58.27 -76.36
C TYR A 598 8.27 59.43 -76.96
N ASN A 599 9.55 59.21 -77.28
CA ASN A 599 10.41 60.23 -77.87
C ASN A 599 11.49 59.63 -78.80
N PRO A 600 11.10 58.90 -79.86
CA PRO A 600 12.05 58.16 -80.70
C PRO A 600 13.12 59.07 -81.32
N SER A 601 12.73 60.28 -81.73
CA SER A 601 13.63 61.24 -82.39
C SER A 601 14.47 62.05 -81.41
N GLY A 602 13.92 62.40 -80.23
CA GLY A 602 14.58 63.27 -79.27
C GLY A 602 15.49 62.54 -78.27
N ARG A 603 15.23 61.26 -78.00
CA ARG A 603 16.02 60.39 -77.09
C ARG A 603 16.21 60.93 -75.65
N TYR A 604 15.52 62.01 -75.28
CA TYR A 604 15.50 62.54 -73.92
C TYR A 604 14.23 62.10 -73.19
N ILE A 605 14.34 61.98 -71.87
CA ILE A 605 13.26 61.57 -70.96
C ILE A 605 12.08 62.55 -71.06
N ILE A 606 10.88 62.04 -71.34
CA ILE A 606 9.63 62.81 -71.34
C ILE A 606 8.81 62.47 -70.09
N SER A 607 8.28 63.51 -69.43
CA SER A 607 7.34 63.34 -68.32
C SER A 607 5.92 63.19 -68.86
N GLU A 608 5.25 62.11 -68.47
CA GLU A 608 3.88 61.82 -68.85
C GLU A 608 2.99 61.61 -67.62
N LEU A 609 1.73 62.04 -67.72
CA LEU A 609 0.74 61.73 -66.70
C LEU A 609 0.40 60.23 -66.77
N TRP A 610 0.64 59.50 -65.69
CA TRP A 610 0.60 58.04 -65.69
C TRP A 610 -0.28 57.47 -64.58
N ASN A 611 -1.03 56.45 -64.93
CA ASN A 611 -1.77 55.62 -63.99
C ASN A 611 -0.97 54.33 -63.74
N TYR A 612 -0.26 54.28 -62.62
CA TYR A 612 0.57 53.15 -62.20
C TYR A 612 -0.24 51.92 -61.79
N ALA A 613 -1.52 52.04 -61.45
CA ALA A 613 -2.35 50.88 -61.09
C ALA A 613 -2.69 50.01 -62.31
N VAL A 614 -2.90 50.63 -63.47
CA VAL A 614 -3.22 49.93 -64.73
C VAL A 614 -2.12 50.05 -65.78
N ASN A 615 -0.97 50.63 -65.39
CA ASN A 615 0.22 50.87 -66.21
C ASN A 615 -0.08 51.49 -67.59
N LYS A 616 -0.82 52.61 -67.62
CA LYS A 616 -1.17 53.33 -68.87
C LYS A 616 -1.18 54.85 -68.69
N LYS A 617 -1.17 55.60 -69.80
CA LYS A 617 -1.29 57.07 -69.82
C LYS A 617 -2.62 57.51 -69.17
N ALA A 618 -2.53 58.39 -68.17
CA ALA A 618 -3.69 58.89 -67.44
C ALA A 618 -4.36 60.06 -68.18
N THR A 619 -5.66 60.23 -67.92
CA THR A 619 -6.46 61.34 -68.46
C THR A 619 -6.30 62.62 -67.63
N LEU A 620 -6.63 63.77 -68.23
CA LEU A 620 -6.66 65.07 -67.54
C LEU A 620 -7.60 65.04 -66.32
N GLU A 621 -8.75 64.40 -66.44
CA GLU A 621 -9.72 64.24 -65.36
C GLU A 621 -9.15 63.44 -64.19
N GLU A 622 -8.46 62.33 -64.46
CA GLU A 622 -7.80 61.52 -63.42
C GLU A 622 -6.76 62.35 -62.65
N GLY A 623 -5.95 63.15 -63.34
CA GLY A 623 -4.95 64.00 -62.69
C GLY A 623 -5.55 65.18 -61.91
N VAL A 624 -6.60 65.83 -62.43
CA VAL A 624 -7.32 66.89 -61.70
C VAL A 624 -8.00 66.33 -60.45
N THR A 625 -8.58 65.13 -60.54
CA THR A 625 -9.20 64.45 -59.38
C THR A 625 -8.19 64.20 -58.26
N VAL A 626 -6.96 63.87 -58.62
CA VAL A 626 -5.85 63.69 -57.68
C VAL A 626 -5.49 65.00 -56.99
N LEU A 627 -5.38 66.11 -57.73
CA LEU A 627 -5.17 67.45 -57.14
C LEU A 627 -6.32 67.87 -56.22
N LEU A 628 -7.57 67.65 -56.63
CA LEU A 628 -8.76 67.96 -55.81
C LEU A 628 -8.78 67.14 -54.52
N ASN A 629 -8.43 65.87 -54.57
CA ASN A 629 -8.36 65.02 -53.38
C ASN A 629 -7.21 65.41 -52.46
N MET A 630 -6.05 65.78 -52.99
CA MET A 630 -4.94 66.33 -52.20
C MET A 630 -5.35 67.64 -51.52
N TRP A 631 -6.01 68.55 -52.25
CA TRP A 631 -6.52 69.81 -51.71
C TRP A 631 -7.57 69.61 -50.61
N LYS A 632 -8.52 68.67 -50.81
CA LYS A 632 -9.52 68.30 -49.79
C LYS A 632 -8.88 67.72 -48.54
N LYS A 633 -7.85 66.86 -48.67
CA LYS A 633 -7.12 66.31 -47.51
C LYS A 633 -6.38 67.40 -46.74
N LYS A 634 -5.74 68.36 -47.43
CA LYS A 634 -5.05 69.49 -46.80
C LYS A 634 -5.99 70.39 -46.00
N ARG A 635 -7.23 70.63 -46.48
CA ARG A 635 -8.25 71.41 -45.76
C ARG A 635 -8.92 70.69 -44.58
N GLY A 636 -8.78 69.37 -44.46
CA GLY A 636 -9.30 68.58 -43.34
C GLY A 636 -8.26 68.29 -42.26
N SER A 637 -7.03 68.81 -42.41
CA SER A 637 -5.91 68.63 -41.47
C SER A 637 -5.46 69.94 -40.81
N ASP A 638 -6.15 71.05 -41.09
CA ASP A 638 -6.21 72.29 -40.29
C ASP A 638 -7.55 72.31 -39.54
#